data_AF-A0A4T0B1J5-F1
#
_entry.id   AF-A0A4T0B1J5-F1
#
_cell.length_a   1.000
_cell.length_b   1.000
_cell.length_c   1.000
_cell.angle_alpha   90.00
_cell.angle_beta   90.00
_cell.angle_gamma   90.00
#
_symmetry.space_group_name_H-M   'P 1'
#
loop_
_entity.id
_entity.type
_entity.pdbx_description
1 polymer ?
#
loop_
_entity_poly.entity_id
_entity_poly.type
_entity_poly.pdbx_seq_one_letter_code
_entity_poly.pdbx_strand_id
1 'polypeptide(L)'
;MVSTKESVISFVLFTSFVVSIHGATISSSALATNPTKPSTAQITSVVNAAVKNTTQSSSLSWFGDVVSSQTALVPLVLGAWQALQIWQAWLLKTINPELFYSYGGSPPVYPTPQGSGAGFWTWSYLQAKVLVAQMTVPEKNTIVYGSSSTEGCSGFSGSVPRLGFPGLCLNDAESGVRNTTYTNGYPAQLHLGASWNRSLAYDRGYYIGREFKAKGVNVALGPVIGPMGRVAKGGRNWEGFSNDPYLAAGLVVPTINGMQQSVVACAKHFITNEQETNRNPFLSGLLSSLINLNNSVSSNLDDRTMHELYLWPCYATQNSKILNGLLKTELGFEGFVVSDWDAQHTGIASANAGLDLAMPSSSYWDSNQLSAAVFNGSVQSTRLNDMVVRIVAAWYRYAHFTSTGLDGTQSIDARELASQPTLLEGAVEGHVLVKNSNNALPLGRPSDLNLFGYDAIGGSNATSSSYLHALGLINTQAYTNGTAFTETELVSFFAAVEPANAYGPDIALNGTLFTGGGSGATTPSSSTSPFDAFSRKAAMDNTTLHYDFVSQNPLVQAPNSPCIVFINAQSSESWDRNTLADDYSDDLVTHVASSCSNTIVVLHNAGIRVVDNWIDNANISAVIFAHLPGQESGNALVDIMYGRVSPSGRLPYTVAKSQGDYGSLLNPTLPDQVNPQYSQSDFVEGLYIDYKHFIRQGITPRFAFGYGLTYTNFTYSSMQVSRNWFANTAKIPYDAVSPTTAAPEGGLTSLYDVIANVTVDVTNTGNFTAAEVAQLYVNVPKSGLPKALRGFDKITIAPGKKATYSFPLRRRDLSIWDNAKQQWILQSGVFTLMVGKS
;
A
#
# COMPACT_ATOMS: atom_id res chain seq x y z
N MET A 1 -54.52 31.66 23.44
CA MET A 1 -53.82 32.00 24.70
C MET A 1 -53.17 30.78 25.40
N VAL A 2 -52.85 29.70 24.68
CA VAL A 2 -52.19 28.49 25.26
C VAL A 2 -50.74 28.29 24.77
N SER A 3 -50.34 28.79 23.60
CA SER A 3 -49.00 28.52 23.03
C SER A 3 -47.83 29.35 23.61
N THR A 4 -48.10 30.40 24.38
CA THR A 4 -47.05 31.23 24.99
C THR A 4 -46.61 30.75 26.38
N LYS A 5 -47.38 29.88 27.06
CA LYS A 5 -47.04 29.37 28.40
C LYS A 5 -46.17 28.11 28.37
N GLU A 6 -46.39 27.19 27.43
CA GLU A 6 -45.57 25.97 27.25
C GLU A 6 -44.14 26.27 26.79
N SER A 7 -43.98 27.32 25.96
CA SER A 7 -42.68 27.80 25.48
C SER A 7 -41.84 28.41 26.61
N VAL A 8 -42.47 29.11 27.55
CA VAL A 8 -41.79 29.72 28.71
C VAL A 8 -41.39 28.66 29.75
N ILE A 9 -42.22 27.63 29.96
CA ILE A 9 -41.91 26.51 30.88
C ILE A 9 -40.74 25.66 30.33
N SER A 10 -40.73 25.40 29.03
CA SER A 10 -39.62 24.70 28.36
C SER A 10 -38.31 25.49 28.44
N PHE A 11 -38.39 26.82 28.29
CA PHE A 11 -37.22 27.70 28.40
C PHE A 11 -36.68 27.78 29.84
N VAL A 12 -37.54 27.88 30.86
CA VAL A 12 -37.14 27.96 32.27
C VAL A 12 -36.52 26.66 32.79
N LEU A 13 -37.06 25.50 32.38
CA LEU A 13 -36.50 24.18 32.70
C LEU A 13 -35.16 23.95 31.99
N PHE A 14 -35.03 24.38 30.73
CA PHE A 14 -33.78 24.35 29.98
C PHE A 14 -32.71 25.25 30.60
N THR A 15 -33.04 26.49 30.99
CA THR A 15 -32.09 27.39 31.68
C THR A 15 -31.71 26.91 33.06
N SER A 16 -32.63 26.31 33.84
CA SER A 16 -32.31 25.79 35.17
C SER A 16 -31.42 24.53 35.10
N PHE A 17 -31.59 23.71 34.06
CA PHE A 17 -30.72 22.54 33.81
C PHE A 17 -29.33 22.97 33.32
N VAL A 18 -29.24 23.97 32.43
CA VAL A 18 -27.97 24.52 31.92
C VAL A 18 -27.18 25.28 33.00
N VAL A 19 -27.87 26.01 33.89
CA VAL A 19 -27.24 26.76 35.00
C VAL A 19 -26.69 25.82 36.09
N SER A 20 -27.35 24.68 36.37
CA SER A 20 -26.80 23.67 37.29
C SER A 20 -25.53 22.98 36.75
N ILE A 21 -25.33 22.96 35.44
CA ILE A 21 -24.13 22.38 34.80
C ILE A 21 -22.98 23.42 34.77
N HIS A 22 -23.27 24.72 34.68
CA HIS A 22 -22.26 25.78 34.63
C HIS A 22 -21.60 26.10 35.98
N GLY A 23 -22.14 25.61 37.10
CA GLY A 23 -21.57 25.83 38.44
C GLY A 23 -20.38 24.92 38.81
N ALA A 24 -20.06 23.91 38.00
CA ALA A 24 -18.93 23.02 38.23
C ALA A 24 -17.83 23.32 37.21
N THR A 25 -16.65 23.74 37.67
CA THR A 25 -15.42 23.75 36.88
C THR A 25 -15.15 22.35 36.32
N ILE A 26 -15.40 22.16 35.03
CA ILE A 26 -15.10 20.91 34.30
C ILE A 26 -13.64 20.97 33.88
N SER A 27 -12.79 20.13 34.48
CA SER A 27 -11.42 19.90 33.99
C SER A 27 -11.46 19.06 32.70
N SER A 28 -10.45 19.25 31.84
CA SER A 28 -10.29 18.55 30.56
C SER A 28 -10.34 17.01 30.64
N SER A 29 -10.15 16.43 31.84
CA SER A 29 -10.24 15.00 32.09
C SER A 29 -11.67 14.44 32.14
N ALA A 30 -12.71 15.27 32.33
CA ALA A 30 -14.10 14.80 32.47
C ALA A 30 -14.88 14.68 31.14
N LEU A 31 -14.36 15.25 30.04
CA LEU A 31 -14.97 15.18 28.70
C LEU A 31 -14.64 13.88 27.94
N ALA A 32 -13.77 13.03 28.48
CA ALA A 32 -13.27 11.82 27.83
C ALA A 32 -14.10 10.55 28.09
N THR A 33 -15.09 10.60 28.98
CA THR A 33 -15.94 9.44 29.30
C THR A 33 -17.30 9.57 28.63
N ASN A 34 -17.66 8.64 27.75
CA ASN A 34 -19.00 8.54 27.17
C ASN A 34 -20.04 8.35 28.31
N PRO A 35 -20.98 9.28 28.53
CA PRO A 35 -22.01 9.08 29.53
C PRO A 35 -22.95 7.95 29.05
N THR A 36 -23.14 6.94 29.89
CA THR A 36 -24.08 5.84 29.61
C THR A 36 -25.49 6.38 29.39
N LYS A 37 -26.15 5.97 28.30
CA LYS A 37 -27.54 6.32 27.98
C LYS A 37 -28.43 6.03 29.20
N PRO A 38 -29.10 7.04 29.79
CA PRO A 38 -29.95 6.81 30.95
C PRO A 38 -31.12 5.91 30.55
N SER A 39 -31.41 4.90 31.37
CA SER A 39 -32.52 3.99 31.12
C SER A 39 -33.86 4.71 31.30
N THR A 40 -34.90 4.23 30.62
CA THR A 40 -36.26 4.77 30.77
C THR A 40 -36.70 4.83 32.24
N ALA A 41 -36.24 3.87 33.06
CA ALA A 41 -36.49 3.84 34.50
C ALA A 41 -35.79 4.98 35.27
N GLN A 42 -34.53 5.32 34.92
CA GLN A 42 -33.79 6.42 35.53
C GLN A 42 -34.39 7.79 35.17
N ILE A 43 -34.79 7.97 33.91
CA ILE A 43 -35.46 9.21 33.47
C ILE A 43 -36.80 9.37 34.19
N THR A 44 -37.57 8.27 34.27
CA THR A 44 -38.86 8.25 34.96
C THR A 44 -38.71 8.55 36.46
N SER A 45 -37.65 8.08 37.12
CA SER A 45 -37.43 8.37 38.55
C SER A 45 -37.08 9.84 38.81
N VAL A 46 -36.28 10.47 37.94
CA VAL A 46 -35.91 11.90 38.05
C VAL A 46 -37.11 12.79 37.78
N VAL A 47 -37.89 12.48 36.74
CA VAL A 47 -39.15 13.19 36.43
C VAL A 47 -40.13 13.07 37.60
N ASN A 48 -40.32 11.87 38.16
CA ASN A 48 -41.20 11.66 39.31
C ASN A 48 -40.74 12.40 40.58
N ALA A 49 -39.42 12.53 40.79
CA ALA A 49 -38.87 13.31 41.90
C ALA A 49 -39.11 14.83 41.73
N ALA A 50 -38.97 15.35 40.51
CA ALA A 50 -39.24 16.75 40.18
C ALA A 50 -40.73 17.12 40.35
N VAL A 51 -41.63 16.20 39.97
CA VAL A 51 -43.09 16.33 40.14
C VAL A 51 -43.49 16.28 41.62
N LYS A 52 -42.83 15.44 42.43
CA LYS A 52 -43.06 15.39 43.89
C LYS A 52 -42.64 16.66 44.61
N ASN A 53 -41.60 17.36 44.13
CA ASN A 53 -41.15 18.62 44.72
C ASN A 53 -42.04 19.82 44.35
N THR A 54 -42.79 19.75 43.23
CA THR A 54 -43.66 20.85 42.78
C THR A 54 -45.06 20.83 43.42
N THR A 55 -45.47 19.72 44.04
CA THR A 55 -46.79 19.58 44.67
C THR A 55 -46.88 20.10 46.12
N GLN A 56 -45.83 20.70 46.68
CA GLN A 56 -45.84 21.30 48.02
C GLN A 56 -46.12 22.82 48.08
N SER A 57 -46.34 23.52 46.94
CA SER A 57 -46.78 24.93 46.95
C SER A 57 -48.24 25.05 46.51
N SER A 58 -49.09 25.62 47.37
CA SER A 58 -50.56 25.64 47.28
C SER A 58 -51.18 26.58 46.24
N SER A 59 -50.49 26.89 45.12
CA SER A 59 -51.00 27.85 44.13
C SER A 59 -51.13 27.35 42.68
N LEU A 60 -50.99 26.06 42.40
CA LEU A 60 -51.01 25.56 41.01
C LEU A 60 -51.78 24.22 40.86
N SER A 61 -53.11 24.25 41.02
CA SER A 61 -53.97 23.10 40.73
C SER A 61 -54.12 22.80 39.22
N TRP A 62 -53.65 23.68 38.33
CA TRP A 62 -53.63 23.49 36.87
C TRP A 62 -52.33 22.83 36.34
N PHE A 63 -51.35 22.55 37.20
CA PHE A 63 -50.11 21.85 36.82
C PHE A 63 -50.26 20.31 36.86
N GLY A 64 -51.24 19.79 37.60
CA GLY A 64 -51.44 18.35 37.77
C GLY A 64 -51.88 17.63 36.48
N ASP A 65 -52.65 18.29 35.62
CA ASP A 65 -53.22 17.66 34.44
C ASP A 65 -52.22 17.60 33.27
N VAL A 66 -51.33 18.60 33.13
CA VAL A 66 -50.29 18.62 32.08
C VAL A 66 -49.18 17.58 32.35
N VAL A 67 -48.96 17.23 33.61
CA VAL A 67 -47.91 16.29 34.05
C VAL A 67 -48.37 14.82 34.02
N SER A 68 -49.65 14.55 33.75
CA SER A 68 -50.20 13.19 33.70
C SER A 68 -49.88 12.39 32.43
N SER A 69 -49.33 13.03 31.39
CA SER A 69 -48.81 12.31 30.20
C SER A 69 -47.30 12.03 30.34
N GLN A 70 -46.94 11.06 31.16
CA GLN A 70 -45.56 10.54 31.25
C GLN A 70 -45.00 10.11 29.87
N THR A 71 -45.86 9.88 28.88
CA THR A 71 -45.52 9.49 27.51
C THR A 71 -44.90 10.62 26.66
N ALA A 72 -45.12 11.90 26.99
CA ALA A 72 -44.62 13.02 26.17
C ALA A 72 -43.25 13.58 26.62
N LEU A 73 -42.87 13.40 27.89
CA LEU A 73 -41.62 13.93 28.45
C LEU A 73 -40.40 13.06 28.14
N VAL A 74 -40.58 11.73 28.06
CA VAL A 74 -39.49 10.80 27.76
C VAL A 74 -38.91 11.02 26.35
N PRO A 75 -39.71 11.17 25.28
CA PRO A 75 -39.21 11.49 23.95
C PRO A 75 -38.50 12.86 23.88
N LEU A 76 -38.97 13.85 24.64
CA LEU A 76 -38.38 15.20 24.70
C LEU A 76 -37.01 15.19 25.39
N VAL A 77 -36.87 14.43 26.48
CA VAL A 77 -35.57 14.26 27.19
C VAL A 77 -34.60 13.42 26.36
N LEU A 78 -35.09 12.37 25.67
CA LEU A 78 -34.27 11.60 24.74
C LEU A 78 -33.83 12.43 23.52
N GLY A 79 -34.72 13.28 22.99
CA GLY A 79 -34.42 14.21 21.90
C GLY A 79 -33.44 15.30 22.31
N ALA A 80 -33.58 15.84 23.52
CA ALA A 80 -32.62 16.79 24.09
C ALA A 80 -31.27 16.14 24.40
N TRP A 81 -31.24 14.89 24.87
CA TRP A 81 -30.02 14.12 25.06
C TRP A 81 -29.33 13.82 23.72
N GLN A 82 -30.07 13.41 22.69
CA GLN A 82 -29.55 13.27 21.33
C GLN A 82 -29.03 14.59 20.78
N ALA A 83 -29.75 15.70 20.94
CA ALA A 83 -29.30 17.02 20.52
C ALA A 83 -28.03 17.45 21.28
N LEU A 84 -27.92 17.14 22.57
CA LEU A 84 -26.73 17.41 23.38
C LEU A 84 -25.56 16.53 22.95
N GLN A 85 -25.78 15.26 22.60
CA GLN A 85 -24.75 14.37 22.04
C GLN A 85 -24.29 14.84 20.66
N ILE A 86 -25.22 15.24 19.78
CA ILE A 86 -24.91 15.83 18.47
C ILE A 86 -24.13 17.14 18.66
N TRP A 87 -24.54 17.97 19.62
CA TRP A 87 -23.85 19.22 19.92
C TRP A 87 -22.48 19.00 20.55
N GLN A 88 -22.32 18.04 21.47
CA GLN A 88 -21.03 17.65 22.05
C GLN A 88 -20.10 17.04 21.00
N ALA A 89 -20.61 16.17 20.13
CA ALA A 89 -19.86 15.60 19.02
C ALA A 89 -19.45 16.69 18.02
N TRP A 90 -20.34 17.64 17.71
CA TRP A 90 -20.03 18.80 16.89
C TRP A 90 -18.98 19.71 17.55
N LEU A 91 -19.10 19.96 18.86
CA LEU A 91 -18.15 20.76 19.63
C LEU A 91 -16.77 20.07 19.70
N LEU A 92 -16.72 18.76 19.96
CA LEU A 92 -15.49 17.95 19.98
C LEU A 92 -14.83 17.89 18.60
N LYS A 93 -15.62 17.66 17.54
CA LYS A 93 -15.18 17.71 16.14
C LYS A 93 -14.60 19.08 15.76
N THR A 94 -15.10 20.15 16.36
CA THR A 94 -14.66 21.53 16.07
C THR A 94 -13.47 21.97 16.94
N ILE A 95 -13.40 21.54 18.20
CA ILE A 95 -12.37 21.96 19.17
C ILE A 95 -11.15 21.04 19.13
N ASN A 96 -11.33 19.74 18.86
CA ASN A 96 -10.24 18.78 18.81
C ASN A 96 -10.50 17.67 17.76
N PRO A 97 -10.42 18.02 16.46
CA PRO A 97 -10.69 17.08 15.37
C PRO A 97 -9.80 15.83 15.46
N GLU A 98 -8.57 15.93 15.96
CA GLU A 98 -7.70 14.75 16.11
C GLU A 98 -8.21 13.77 17.17
N LEU A 99 -8.72 14.27 18.30
CA LEU A 99 -9.35 13.40 19.30
C LEU A 99 -10.58 12.67 18.74
N PHE A 100 -11.33 13.33 17.85
CA PHE A 100 -12.53 12.76 17.21
C PHE A 100 -12.18 11.74 16.12
N TYR A 101 -11.33 12.11 15.15
CA TYR A 101 -10.99 11.25 14.01
C TYR A 101 -9.96 10.16 14.33
N SER A 102 -9.15 10.33 15.38
CA SER A 102 -8.21 9.30 15.86
C SER A 102 -8.67 8.60 17.14
N TYR A 103 -9.93 8.79 17.57
CA TYR A 103 -10.51 8.23 18.80
C TYR A 103 -9.68 8.46 20.08
N GLY A 104 -8.90 9.56 20.12
CA GLY A 104 -7.93 9.83 21.18
C GLY A 104 -6.71 8.90 21.22
N GLY A 105 -6.54 8.00 20.23
CA GLY A 105 -5.43 7.06 20.12
C GLY A 105 -4.16 7.62 19.48
N SER A 106 -4.24 8.80 18.85
CA SER A 106 -3.08 9.48 18.26
C SER A 106 -2.79 10.82 18.94
N PRO A 107 -1.59 11.04 19.50
CA PRO A 107 -1.26 12.28 20.19
C PRO A 107 -1.06 13.45 19.21
N PRO A 108 -1.47 14.68 19.56
CA PRO A 108 -1.27 15.85 18.70
C PRO A 108 0.20 16.27 18.64
N VAL A 109 0.71 16.57 17.44
CA VAL A 109 2.06 17.12 17.22
C VAL A 109 2.00 18.38 16.36
N TYR A 110 2.15 19.53 17.00
CA TYR A 110 2.10 20.84 16.35
C TYR A 110 3.23 21.75 16.87
N PRO A 111 3.67 22.75 16.08
CA PRO A 111 3.26 23.02 14.70
C PRO A 111 3.89 22.05 13.69
N THR A 112 3.43 22.07 12.43
CA THR A 112 4.18 21.44 11.33
C THR A 112 5.57 22.07 11.20
N PRO A 113 6.66 21.28 11.23
CA PRO A 113 8.00 21.81 11.02
C PRO A 113 8.16 22.29 9.57
N GLN A 114 8.74 23.48 9.41
CA GLN A 114 9.06 24.03 8.09
C GLN A 114 10.21 23.26 7.45
N GLY A 115 10.17 23.11 6.13
CA GLY A 115 11.26 22.50 5.38
C GLY A 115 12.54 23.31 5.53
N SER A 116 13.62 22.65 5.93
CA SER A 116 14.91 23.31 6.13
C SER A 116 15.57 23.66 4.79
N GLY A 117 15.34 22.84 3.76
CA GLY A 117 16.07 22.89 2.50
C GLY A 117 17.56 22.53 2.66
N ALA A 118 17.92 21.76 3.69
CA ALA A 118 19.29 21.35 3.91
C ALA A 118 19.76 20.27 2.90
N GLY A 119 21.07 20.04 2.85
CA GLY A 119 21.67 18.99 2.03
C GLY A 119 21.39 19.17 0.54
N PHE A 120 20.87 18.14 -0.11
CA PHE A 120 20.64 18.18 -1.55
C PHE A 120 19.52 19.16 -1.96
N TRP A 121 18.64 19.53 -1.04
CA TRP A 121 17.50 20.43 -1.31
C TRP A 121 17.88 21.92 -1.35
N THR A 122 19.10 22.29 -0.97
CA THR A 122 19.50 23.69 -0.79
C THR A 122 19.25 24.56 -2.01
N TRP A 123 19.65 24.10 -3.20
CA TRP A 123 19.44 24.89 -4.41
C TRP A 123 17.95 25.04 -4.75
N SER A 124 17.17 23.96 -4.72
CA SER A 124 15.76 24.00 -5.12
C SER A 124 14.88 24.76 -4.12
N TYR A 125 15.18 24.67 -2.83
CA TYR A 125 14.51 25.47 -1.80
C TYR A 125 14.81 26.96 -1.94
N LEU A 126 16.03 27.35 -2.31
CA LEU A 126 16.37 28.75 -2.57
C LEU A 126 15.54 29.30 -3.74
N GLN A 127 15.47 28.56 -4.85
CA GLN A 127 14.64 28.95 -6.00
C GLN A 127 13.16 29.02 -5.64
N ALA A 128 12.64 28.02 -4.93
CA ALA A 128 11.26 27.98 -4.48
C ALA A 128 10.91 29.16 -3.58
N LYS A 129 11.75 29.48 -2.58
CA LYS A 129 11.53 30.64 -1.70
C LYS A 129 11.51 31.96 -2.48
N VAL A 130 12.38 32.14 -3.47
CA VAL A 130 12.39 33.33 -4.33
C VAL A 130 11.11 33.46 -5.17
N LEU A 131 10.62 32.34 -5.74
CA LEU A 131 9.38 32.35 -6.51
C LEU A 131 8.16 32.59 -5.62
N VAL A 132 8.06 31.87 -4.50
CA VAL A 132 6.93 31.95 -3.55
C VAL A 132 6.85 33.31 -2.85
N ALA A 133 7.98 34.00 -2.65
CA ALA A 133 7.99 35.36 -2.13
C ALA A 133 7.28 36.38 -3.05
N GLN A 134 7.20 36.09 -4.36
CA GLN A 134 6.52 36.94 -5.34
C GLN A 134 5.03 36.60 -5.51
N MET A 135 4.56 35.49 -4.93
CA MET A 135 3.16 35.06 -5.01
C MET A 135 2.29 35.80 -3.99
N THR A 136 1.10 36.20 -4.43
CA THR A 136 0.02 36.64 -3.56
C THR A 136 -0.54 35.47 -2.74
N VAL A 137 -1.24 35.75 -1.65
CA VAL A 137 -1.89 34.69 -0.83
C VAL A 137 -2.89 33.87 -1.66
N PRO A 138 -3.76 34.46 -2.51
CA PRO A 138 -4.62 33.68 -3.40
C PRO A 138 -3.85 32.78 -4.38
N GLU A 139 -2.76 33.27 -4.99
CA GLU A 139 -1.93 32.43 -5.88
C GLU A 139 -1.34 31.22 -5.14
N LYS A 140 -0.91 31.40 -3.87
CA LYS A 140 -0.44 30.30 -3.03
C LYS A 140 -1.53 29.28 -2.70
N ASN A 141 -2.73 29.76 -2.37
CA ASN A 141 -3.88 28.92 -2.08
C ASN A 141 -4.26 28.04 -3.28
N THR A 142 -4.21 28.56 -4.50
CA THR A 142 -4.52 27.79 -5.71
C THR A 142 -3.57 26.61 -5.94
N ILE A 143 -2.31 26.68 -5.50
CA ILE A 143 -1.33 25.59 -5.72
C ILE A 143 -1.61 24.37 -4.82
N VAL A 144 -2.20 24.56 -3.64
CA VAL A 144 -2.28 23.52 -2.59
C VAL A 144 -3.54 22.65 -2.64
N TYR A 145 -4.38 22.82 -3.65
CA TYR A 145 -5.51 21.92 -3.92
C TYR A 145 -5.63 21.65 -5.43
N GLY A 146 -6.31 20.55 -5.77
CA GLY A 146 -6.48 20.13 -7.15
C GLY A 146 -7.35 21.07 -7.98
N SER A 147 -6.92 21.29 -9.21
CA SER A 147 -7.58 22.08 -10.25
C SER A 147 -8.84 21.38 -10.78
N SER A 148 -9.80 22.15 -11.27
CA SER A 148 -10.98 21.62 -11.97
C SER A 148 -10.65 21.03 -13.34
N SER A 149 -9.59 21.50 -14.00
CA SER A 149 -9.02 20.86 -15.19
C SER A 149 -7.90 19.92 -14.76
N THR A 150 -7.92 18.67 -15.23
CA THR A 150 -6.87 17.69 -14.96
C THR A 150 -5.79 17.64 -16.05
N GLU A 151 -6.00 18.30 -17.19
CA GLU A 151 -5.16 18.19 -18.39
C GLU A 151 -4.85 16.71 -18.75
N GLY A 152 -5.82 15.83 -18.52
CA GLY A 152 -5.74 14.38 -18.76
C GLY A 152 -5.09 13.56 -17.63
N CYS A 153 -4.49 14.18 -16.61
CA CYS A 153 -3.80 13.50 -15.51
C CYS A 153 -4.77 12.92 -14.45
N SER A 154 -4.31 11.99 -13.60
CA SER A 154 -5.07 11.53 -12.41
C SER A 154 -5.44 12.70 -11.48
N GLY A 155 -4.56 13.69 -11.35
CA GLY A 155 -4.79 14.93 -10.62
C GLY A 155 -3.86 16.05 -11.10
N PHE A 156 -4.27 17.30 -10.92
CA PHE A 156 -3.52 18.45 -11.42
C PHE A 156 -3.54 19.59 -10.40
N SER A 157 -2.38 20.13 -10.02
CA SER A 157 -2.33 21.24 -9.05
C SER A 157 -2.68 22.56 -9.73
N GLY A 158 -3.08 23.58 -8.96
CA GLY A 158 -3.20 24.91 -9.54
C GLY A 158 -1.87 25.48 -10.06
N SER A 159 -1.97 26.49 -10.94
CA SER A 159 -0.85 27.14 -11.62
C SER A 159 -0.73 28.62 -11.23
N VAL A 160 0.42 29.24 -11.52
CA VAL A 160 0.64 30.70 -11.39
C VAL A 160 1.29 31.22 -12.68
N PRO A 161 0.50 31.44 -13.75
CA PRO A 161 1.02 31.81 -15.06
C PRO A 161 1.83 33.11 -15.06
N ARG A 162 1.44 34.09 -14.22
CA ARG A 162 2.16 35.37 -14.05
C ARG A 162 3.64 35.18 -13.68
N LEU A 163 3.94 34.12 -12.95
CA LEU A 163 5.28 33.78 -12.48
C LEU A 163 5.88 32.57 -13.21
N GLY A 164 5.21 32.07 -14.26
CA GLY A 164 5.69 30.93 -15.05
C GLY A 164 5.65 29.58 -14.35
N PHE A 165 4.88 29.43 -13.26
CA PHE A 165 4.64 28.13 -12.64
C PHE A 165 3.45 27.44 -13.35
N PRO A 166 3.65 26.34 -14.09
CA PRO A 166 2.60 25.74 -14.92
C PRO A 166 1.59 24.91 -14.12
N GLY A 167 1.83 24.66 -12.83
CA GLY A 167 1.15 23.61 -12.08
C GLY A 167 1.85 22.26 -12.25
N LEU A 168 1.36 21.25 -11.55
CA LEU A 168 1.91 19.89 -11.57
C LEU A 168 0.85 18.90 -12.06
N CYS A 169 1.21 18.10 -13.05
CA CYS A 169 0.47 16.90 -13.41
C CYS A 169 0.93 15.74 -12.52
N LEU A 170 -0.01 15.15 -11.77
CA LEU A 170 0.18 13.94 -10.96
C LEU A 170 -0.54 12.79 -11.66
N ASN A 171 0.17 11.72 -11.98
CA ASN A 171 -0.42 10.59 -12.71
C ASN A 171 0.08 9.25 -12.19
N ASP A 172 -0.82 8.26 -12.22
CA ASP A 172 -0.49 6.86 -11.98
C ASP A 172 0.33 6.28 -13.15
N ALA A 173 1.09 5.20 -12.98
CA ALA A 173 1.19 4.29 -11.84
C ALA A 173 2.65 3.90 -11.51
N GLU A 174 2.84 2.99 -10.56
CA GLU A 174 4.15 2.40 -10.21
C GLU A 174 4.68 1.39 -11.24
N SER A 175 3.82 0.88 -12.14
CA SER A 175 4.16 -0.08 -13.20
C SER A 175 4.30 0.51 -14.61
N GLY A 176 4.24 1.85 -14.73
CA GLY A 176 4.28 2.60 -15.99
C GLY A 176 3.25 3.73 -15.98
N VAL A 177 3.07 4.44 -17.10
CA VAL A 177 2.10 5.55 -17.18
C VAL A 177 0.70 5.00 -17.47
N ARG A 178 -0.22 5.17 -16.53
CA ARG A 178 -1.61 4.69 -16.63
C ARG A 178 -2.45 5.59 -17.55
N ASN A 179 -3.44 4.96 -18.19
CA ASN A 179 -4.49 5.63 -18.99
C ASN A 179 -3.96 6.52 -20.14
N THR A 180 -2.90 6.05 -20.80
CA THR A 180 -2.35 6.69 -22.00
C THR A 180 -1.86 5.62 -22.99
N THR A 181 -1.53 6.02 -24.20
CA THR A 181 -1.03 5.14 -25.27
C THR A 181 0.46 5.37 -25.52
N TYR A 182 1.11 4.47 -26.27
CA TYR A 182 2.53 4.57 -26.63
C TYR A 182 3.47 4.62 -25.41
N THR A 183 3.17 3.77 -24.43
CA THR A 183 3.96 3.51 -23.22
C THR A 183 4.20 2.02 -23.06
N ASN A 184 5.22 1.66 -22.29
CA ASN A 184 5.50 0.27 -21.92
C ASN A 184 4.72 -0.12 -20.65
N GLY A 185 4.53 -1.42 -20.45
CA GLY A 185 4.00 -1.99 -19.20
C GLY A 185 5.06 -2.83 -18.52
N TYR A 186 5.60 -2.31 -17.42
CA TYR A 186 6.69 -2.93 -16.67
C TYR A 186 6.14 -3.97 -15.70
N PRO A 187 6.95 -4.96 -15.28
CA PRO A 187 6.55 -5.87 -14.21
C PRO A 187 6.09 -5.13 -12.96
N ALA A 188 5.08 -5.65 -12.27
CA ALA A 188 4.62 -5.08 -11.01
C ALA A 188 5.72 -5.13 -9.94
N GLN A 189 5.59 -4.35 -8.87
CA GLN A 189 6.65 -4.30 -7.88
C GLN A 189 6.80 -5.60 -7.09
N LEU A 190 5.73 -6.40 -6.93
CA LEU A 190 5.83 -7.73 -6.30
C LEU A 190 6.69 -8.68 -7.16
N HIS A 191 6.54 -8.59 -8.48
CA HIS A 191 7.37 -9.33 -9.43
C HIS A 191 8.83 -8.84 -9.37
N LEU A 192 9.05 -7.53 -9.30
CA LEU A 192 10.39 -6.97 -9.07
C LEU A 192 10.95 -7.38 -7.70
N GLY A 193 10.12 -7.49 -6.68
CA GLY A 193 10.46 -8.02 -5.36
C GLY A 193 11.05 -9.42 -5.44
N ALA A 194 10.44 -10.26 -6.28
CA ALA A 194 10.92 -11.61 -6.52
C ALA A 194 12.28 -11.67 -7.26
N SER A 195 12.73 -10.58 -7.89
CA SER A 195 14.05 -10.50 -8.53
C SER A 195 15.20 -10.40 -7.52
N TRP A 196 14.98 -9.75 -6.37
CA TRP A 196 16.00 -9.37 -5.39
C TRP A 196 17.17 -8.57 -5.99
N ASN A 197 16.91 -7.80 -7.06
CA ASN A 197 17.93 -7.10 -7.83
C ASN A 197 17.78 -5.57 -7.73
N ARG A 198 18.74 -4.93 -7.04
CA ARG A 198 18.73 -3.46 -6.83
C ARG A 198 19.01 -2.68 -8.10
N SER A 199 19.86 -3.20 -8.97
CA SER A 199 20.20 -2.53 -10.24
C SER A 199 19.00 -2.54 -11.17
N LEU A 200 18.33 -3.68 -11.29
CA LEU A 200 17.09 -3.81 -12.06
C LEU A 200 15.97 -2.91 -11.51
N ALA A 201 15.88 -2.75 -10.19
CA ALA A 201 14.94 -1.80 -9.57
C ALA A 201 15.24 -0.34 -9.95
N TYR A 202 16.52 0.05 -9.99
CA TYR A 202 16.93 1.37 -10.49
C TYR A 202 16.58 1.55 -11.97
N ASP A 203 16.97 0.62 -12.83
CA ASP A 203 16.76 0.72 -14.28
C ASP A 203 15.27 0.77 -14.63
N ARG A 204 14.45 -0.05 -13.96
CA ARG A 204 12.98 -0.01 -14.09
C ARG A 204 12.45 1.37 -13.69
N GLY A 205 12.85 1.90 -12.53
CA GLY A 205 12.43 3.24 -12.09
C GLY A 205 12.89 4.34 -13.05
N TYR A 206 14.09 4.23 -13.59
CA TYR A 206 14.68 5.17 -14.54
C TYR A 206 13.87 5.28 -15.83
N TYR A 207 13.55 4.16 -16.48
CA TYR A 207 12.77 4.19 -17.71
C TYR A 207 11.30 4.57 -17.50
N ILE A 208 10.68 4.13 -16.39
CA ILE A 208 9.34 4.60 -16.01
C ILE A 208 9.33 6.13 -15.84
N GLY A 209 10.29 6.69 -15.12
CA GLY A 209 10.39 8.14 -14.92
C GLY A 209 10.55 8.92 -16.24
N ARG A 210 11.29 8.38 -17.20
CA ARG A 210 11.44 8.98 -18.54
C ARG A 210 10.14 8.96 -19.33
N GLU A 211 9.37 7.88 -19.25
CA GLU A 211 8.05 7.80 -19.88
C GLU A 211 7.08 8.82 -19.29
N PHE A 212 7.05 8.96 -17.96
CA PHE A 212 6.27 10.00 -17.28
C PHE A 212 6.64 11.40 -17.77
N LYS A 213 7.95 11.71 -17.84
CA LYS A 213 8.42 13.00 -18.33
C LYS A 213 8.05 13.24 -19.80
N ALA A 214 8.20 12.25 -20.67
CA ALA A 214 7.82 12.35 -22.07
C ALA A 214 6.32 12.62 -22.25
N LYS A 215 5.50 12.11 -21.32
CA LYS A 215 4.06 12.36 -21.25
C LYS A 215 3.68 13.65 -20.50
N GLY A 216 4.65 14.47 -20.06
CA GLY A 216 4.36 15.74 -19.38
C GLY A 216 3.86 15.58 -17.93
N VAL A 217 4.13 14.45 -17.29
CA VAL A 217 3.78 14.19 -15.89
C VAL A 217 4.91 14.66 -14.97
N ASN A 218 4.62 15.53 -14.01
CA ASN A 218 5.63 16.01 -13.06
C ASN A 218 5.83 15.08 -11.87
N VAL A 219 4.75 14.41 -11.43
CA VAL A 219 4.74 13.54 -10.26
C VAL A 219 4.21 12.16 -10.64
N ALA A 220 5.06 11.16 -10.58
CA ALA A 220 4.67 9.76 -10.71
C ALA A 220 4.08 9.29 -9.38
N LEU A 221 2.83 8.80 -9.39
CA LEU A 221 2.14 8.27 -8.21
C LEU A 221 2.62 6.85 -7.88
N GLY A 222 3.90 6.75 -7.54
CA GLY A 222 4.61 5.56 -7.12
C GLY A 222 6.05 5.90 -6.73
N PRO A 223 6.83 4.94 -6.21
CA PRO A 223 6.48 3.53 -6.02
C PRO A 223 5.55 3.27 -4.84
N VAL A 224 4.99 2.05 -4.76
CA VAL A 224 4.24 1.59 -3.60
C VAL A 224 5.15 0.96 -2.53
N ILE A 225 4.93 1.34 -1.27
CA ILE A 225 5.65 0.96 -0.05
C ILE A 225 4.72 0.42 1.05
N GLY A 226 3.40 0.53 0.83
CA GLY A 226 2.31 0.21 1.73
C GLY A 226 1.07 -0.07 0.86
N PRO A 227 0.54 -1.31 0.83
CA PRO A 227 0.68 -2.36 1.85
C PRO A 227 2.07 -3.00 1.94
N MET A 228 2.49 -3.29 3.17
CA MET A 228 3.63 -4.15 3.51
C MET A 228 3.26 -5.63 3.38
N GLY A 229 1.97 -5.97 3.27
CA GLY A 229 1.53 -7.36 3.09
C GLY A 229 1.21 -8.06 4.41
N ARG A 230 0.69 -7.31 5.39
CA ARG A 230 0.16 -7.87 6.64
C ARG A 230 -1.00 -8.83 6.39
N VAL A 231 -1.97 -8.43 5.55
CA VAL A 231 -3.13 -9.25 5.21
C VAL A 231 -2.81 -10.11 3.99
N ALA A 232 -2.82 -11.43 4.13
CA ALA A 232 -2.43 -12.36 3.07
C ALA A 232 -3.36 -12.27 1.84
N LYS A 233 -4.65 -12.02 2.06
CA LYS A 233 -5.67 -11.77 1.02
C LYS A 233 -5.71 -10.32 0.50
N GLY A 234 -4.79 -9.46 0.93
CA GLY A 234 -4.80 -8.03 0.62
C GLY A 234 -4.88 -7.74 -0.88
N GLY A 235 -5.81 -6.87 -1.27
CA GLY A 235 -6.16 -6.56 -2.67
C GLY A 235 -5.02 -5.94 -3.50
N ARG A 236 -4.11 -5.21 -2.84
CA ARG A 236 -3.02 -4.46 -3.52
C ARG A 236 -1.62 -4.84 -3.08
N ASN A 237 -1.44 -6.00 -2.44
CA ASN A 237 -0.10 -6.49 -2.07
C ASN A 237 0.82 -6.60 -3.31
N TRP A 238 0.24 -6.83 -4.49
CA TRP A 238 0.97 -6.91 -5.76
C TRP A 238 1.61 -5.59 -6.20
N GLU A 239 1.06 -4.46 -5.77
CA GLU A 239 1.65 -3.16 -6.01
C GLU A 239 2.87 -2.95 -5.12
N GLY A 240 2.96 -3.58 -3.93
CA GLY A 240 4.13 -3.55 -3.05
C GLY A 240 5.27 -4.46 -3.51
N PHE A 241 6.45 -4.35 -2.88
CA PHE A 241 7.62 -5.16 -3.25
C PHE A 241 7.71 -6.50 -2.53
N SER A 242 7.44 -6.53 -1.23
CA SER A 242 7.70 -7.69 -0.38
C SER A 242 7.03 -7.55 0.97
N ASN A 243 6.79 -8.70 1.62
CA ASN A 243 6.34 -8.78 3.00
C ASN A 243 7.47 -8.64 4.06
N ASP A 244 8.66 -8.19 3.65
CA ASP A 244 9.77 -7.86 4.55
C ASP A 244 10.26 -6.42 4.32
N PRO A 245 10.41 -5.61 5.39
CA PRO A 245 10.77 -4.21 5.25
C PRO A 245 12.20 -3.99 4.72
N TYR A 246 13.14 -4.90 4.98
CA TYR A 246 14.51 -4.76 4.49
C TYR A 246 14.58 -5.06 2.99
N LEU A 247 13.89 -6.12 2.52
CA LEU A 247 13.80 -6.41 1.09
C LEU A 247 13.07 -5.29 0.35
N ALA A 248 11.88 -4.91 0.82
CA ALA A 248 11.08 -3.85 0.20
C ALA A 248 11.89 -2.56 0.06
N ALA A 249 12.49 -2.07 1.14
CA ALA A 249 13.28 -0.85 1.09
C ALA A 249 14.56 -0.95 0.26
N GLY A 250 15.17 -2.14 0.21
CA GLY A 250 16.31 -2.42 -0.66
C GLY A 250 16.02 -2.20 -2.14
N LEU A 251 14.73 -2.22 -2.54
CA LEU A 251 14.26 -2.04 -3.91
C LEU A 251 13.53 -0.70 -4.13
N VAL A 252 12.85 -0.17 -3.10
CA VAL A 252 12.19 1.14 -3.12
C VAL A 252 13.19 2.27 -3.39
N VAL A 253 14.32 2.29 -2.66
CA VAL A 253 15.30 3.38 -2.79
C VAL A 253 15.90 3.47 -4.20
N PRO A 254 16.39 2.36 -4.81
CA PRO A 254 16.80 2.37 -6.22
C PRO A 254 15.69 2.84 -7.17
N THR A 255 14.45 2.38 -6.96
CA THR A 255 13.30 2.76 -7.80
C THR A 255 13.04 4.28 -7.76
N ILE A 256 13.00 4.86 -6.56
CA ILE A 256 12.86 6.32 -6.36
C ILE A 256 14.02 7.07 -7.03
N ASN A 257 15.25 6.61 -6.83
CA ASN A 257 16.43 7.24 -7.43
C ASN A 257 16.40 7.23 -8.96
N GLY A 258 15.90 6.15 -9.56
CA GLY A 258 15.69 6.04 -11.01
C GLY A 258 14.61 7.01 -11.49
N MET A 259 13.42 6.98 -10.88
CA MET A 259 12.30 7.87 -11.25
C MET A 259 12.68 9.36 -11.14
N GLN A 260 13.37 9.73 -10.05
CA GLN A 260 13.82 11.09 -9.76
C GLN A 260 14.91 11.62 -10.70
N GLN A 261 15.43 10.81 -11.63
CA GLN A 261 16.22 11.34 -12.74
C GLN A 261 15.37 12.17 -13.72
N SER A 262 14.04 12.00 -13.70
CA SER A 262 13.15 12.61 -14.70
C SER A 262 11.90 13.28 -14.12
N VAL A 263 11.35 12.77 -13.01
CA VAL A 263 10.08 13.23 -12.41
C VAL A 263 10.10 13.11 -10.89
N VAL A 264 9.21 13.80 -10.18
CA VAL A 264 9.03 13.60 -8.74
C VAL A 264 8.43 12.21 -8.50
N ALA A 265 9.05 11.41 -7.63
CA ALA A 265 8.45 10.16 -7.15
C ALA A 265 7.52 10.45 -5.95
N CYS A 266 6.34 9.86 -5.94
CA CYS A 266 5.38 9.96 -4.83
C CYS A 266 5.20 8.58 -4.21
N ALA A 267 6.03 8.28 -3.22
CA ALA A 267 5.98 6.98 -2.55
C ALA A 267 4.72 6.85 -1.67
N LYS A 268 3.93 5.80 -1.92
CA LYS A 268 2.56 5.62 -1.40
C LYS A 268 2.30 4.18 -0.95
N HIS A 269 1.24 3.85 -0.21
CA HIS A 269 0.47 4.75 0.61
C HIS A 269 1.09 4.67 1.99
N PHE A 270 1.11 5.77 2.75
CA PHE A 270 1.49 5.64 4.14
C PHE A 270 0.46 6.19 5.11
N ILE A 271 0.42 5.64 6.32
CA ILE A 271 1.10 4.40 6.74
C ILE A 271 0.05 3.34 6.96
N THR A 272 0.47 2.07 7.05
CA THR A 272 -0.40 0.97 7.50
C THR A 272 -1.68 0.77 6.67
N ASN A 273 -1.65 1.12 5.38
CA ASN A 273 -2.70 0.77 4.43
C ASN A 273 -2.59 -0.71 4.05
N GLU A 274 -3.09 -1.58 4.92
CA GLU A 274 -2.88 -3.05 4.84
C GLU A 274 -4.11 -3.84 4.39
N GLN A 275 -5.22 -3.19 4.07
CA GLN A 275 -6.44 -3.83 3.55
C GLN A 275 -7.24 -2.86 2.67
N GLU A 276 -7.93 -3.39 1.66
CA GLU A 276 -8.81 -2.59 0.82
C GLU A 276 -10.21 -2.47 1.40
N THR A 277 -10.69 -3.53 2.06
CA THR A 277 -12.00 -3.56 2.71
C THR A 277 -12.12 -2.39 3.71
N ASN A 278 -13.16 -1.57 3.53
CA ASN A 278 -13.45 -0.38 4.35
C ASN A 278 -12.35 0.70 4.37
N ARG A 279 -11.54 0.81 3.31
CA ARG A 279 -10.54 1.89 3.19
C ARG A 279 -11.14 3.30 3.05
N ASN A 280 -12.24 3.47 2.30
CA ASN A 280 -12.91 4.77 2.08
C ASN A 280 -14.42 4.63 1.81
N PRO A 281 -15.28 4.55 2.85
CA PRO A 281 -16.74 4.44 2.69
C PRO A 281 -17.40 5.75 2.19
N PHE A 282 -17.63 5.86 0.88
CA PHE A 282 -18.08 7.06 0.14
C PHE A 282 -19.42 7.67 0.61
N LEU A 283 -20.39 6.84 1.01
CA LEU A 283 -21.72 7.31 1.43
C LEU A 283 -21.69 8.15 2.75
N SER A 284 -20.53 8.24 3.42
CA SER A 284 -20.30 9.11 4.58
C SER A 284 -20.45 10.61 4.28
N GLY A 285 -20.25 11.04 3.03
CA GLY A 285 -20.41 12.45 2.66
C GLY A 285 -21.87 12.90 2.47
N LEU A 286 -22.68 12.09 1.78
CA LEU A 286 -23.99 12.51 1.27
C LEU A 286 -25.17 12.16 2.19
N LEU A 287 -25.08 11.04 2.93
CA LEU A 287 -26.19 10.49 3.73
C LEU A 287 -25.81 10.15 5.17
N SER A 288 -24.63 10.57 5.67
CA SER A 288 -24.16 10.21 7.03
C SER A 288 -25.08 10.64 8.17
N SER A 289 -25.96 11.63 7.95
CA SER A 289 -26.98 12.05 8.91
C SER A 289 -28.26 11.20 8.87
N LEU A 290 -28.42 10.32 7.87
CA LEU A 290 -29.64 9.56 7.58
C LEU A 290 -29.46 8.04 7.69
N ILE A 291 -28.24 7.52 7.58
CA ILE A 291 -27.92 6.08 7.63
C ILE A 291 -26.62 5.84 8.40
N ASN A 292 -26.64 4.90 9.36
CA ASN A 292 -25.49 4.45 10.14
C ASN A 292 -24.48 3.73 9.23
N LEU A 293 -23.55 4.46 8.62
CA LEU A 293 -22.51 3.90 7.75
C LEU A 293 -21.11 4.01 8.35
N ASN A 294 -20.30 2.98 8.08
CA ASN A 294 -18.91 2.81 8.52
C ASN A 294 -18.03 3.99 8.06
N ASN A 295 -17.04 4.37 8.87
CA ASN A 295 -15.92 5.22 8.50
C ASN A 295 -14.72 4.35 8.10
N SER A 296 -13.69 4.96 7.53
CA SER A 296 -12.46 4.25 7.18
C SER A 296 -11.91 3.47 8.38
N VAL A 297 -11.41 2.26 8.10
CA VAL A 297 -10.77 1.42 9.12
C VAL A 297 -9.59 2.15 9.78
N SER A 298 -9.49 2.05 11.10
CA SER A 298 -8.36 2.55 11.87
C SER A 298 -7.33 1.44 12.05
N SER A 299 -6.07 1.70 11.69
CA SER A 299 -4.95 0.79 11.95
C SER A 299 -4.26 1.16 13.26
N ASN A 300 -4.30 0.26 14.23
CA ASN A 300 -3.83 0.50 15.59
C ASN A 300 -2.62 -0.39 15.89
N LEU A 301 -1.45 0.22 16.08
CA LEU A 301 -0.20 -0.49 16.29
C LEU A 301 0.64 0.18 17.36
N ASP A 302 1.53 -0.61 17.96
CA ASP A 302 2.50 -0.09 18.92
C ASP A 302 3.63 0.69 18.22
N ASP A 303 4.27 1.55 19.01
CA ASP A 303 5.32 2.46 18.53
C ASP A 303 6.55 1.70 17.97
N ARG A 304 6.91 0.55 18.54
CA ARG A 304 8.03 -0.25 18.03
C ARG A 304 7.70 -0.86 16.68
N THR A 305 6.50 -1.39 16.51
CA THR A 305 6.03 -1.92 15.23
C THR A 305 6.00 -0.83 14.16
N MET A 306 5.56 0.38 14.50
CA MET A 306 5.63 1.55 13.63
C MET A 306 7.08 1.78 13.14
N HIS A 307 8.07 1.84 14.03
CA HIS A 307 9.47 2.17 13.67
C HIS A 307 10.25 1.04 12.97
N GLU A 308 10.04 -0.21 13.39
CA GLU A 308 10.81 -1.36 12.91
C GLU A 308 10.22 -2.01 11.65
N LEU A 309 8.92 -1.86 11.40
CA LEU A 309 8.24 -2.46 10.25
C LEU A 309 7.79 -1.43 9.21
N TYR A 310 7.16 -0.33 9.63
CA TYR A 310 6.45 0.55 8.70
C TYR A 310 7.11 1.90 8.39
N LEU A 311 7.90 2.48 9.30
CA LEU A 311 8.66 3.74 9.08
C LEU A 311 9.97 3.52 8.31
N TRP A 312 10.09 2.40 7.62
CA TRP A 312 10.91 2.38 6.42
C TRP A 312 10.09 3.11 5.35
N PRO A 313 10.74 4.07 4.67
CA PRO A 313 10.23 5.43 4.35
C PRO A 313 8.74 5.48 3.95
N CYS A 314 7.99 6.59 4.19
CA CYS A 314 6.64 6.85 3.62
C CYS A 314 5.84 8.02 4.29
N TYR A 315 4.64 8.45 3.76
CA TYR A 315 3.71 9.59 4.10
C TYR A 315 2.19 9.30 4.31
N ALA A 316 1.49 9.98 5.26
CA ALA A 316 0.03 9.89 5.53
C ALA A 316 -0.66 11.23 5.25
N THR A 317 -1.99 11.33 5.35
CA THR A 317 -2.69 12.49 4.75
C THR A 317 -3.16 13.58 5.73
N GLN A 318 -3.42 13.28 7.02
CA GLN A 318 -3.99 14.29 7.94
C GLN A 318 -3.82 13.99 9.45
N ASN A 319 -2.85 13.17 9.82
CA ASN A 319 -2.54 12.87 11.22
C ASN A 319 -1.27 13.65 11.62
N SER A 320 -1.31 14.46 12.68
CA SER A 320 -0.15 15.28 13.03
C SER A 320 1.01 14.49 13.63
N LYS A 321 0.79 13.47 14.47
CA LYS A 321 1.88 12.56 14.91
C LYS A 321 2.53 11.87 13.73
N ILE A 322 1.66 11.33 12.87
CA ILE A 322 1.83 11.06 11.45
C ILE A 322 2.93 11.86 10.72
N LEU A 323 2.51 13.06 10.31
CA LEU A 323 3.18 13.91 9.34
C LEU A 323 4.13 14.92 9.97
N ASN A 324 3.69 15.56 11.04
CA ASN A 324 4.54 16.53 11.72
C ASN A 324 5.58 15.78 12.56
N GLY A 325 5.18 14.77 13.31
CA GLY A 325 6.05 14.01 14.21
C GLY A 325 7.00 13.05 13.48
N LEU A 326 6.50 11.92 12.99
CA LEU A 326 7.35 10.85 12.46
C LEU A 326 8.02 11.29 11.15
N LEU A 327 7.24 11.90 10.27
CA LEU A 327 7.71 12.16 8.93
C LEU A 327 8.57 13.44 8.78
N LYS A 328 8.00 14.61 9.07
CA LYS A 328 8.68 15.88 8.84
C LYS A 328 9.65 16.24 9.97
N THR A 329 9.49 15.66 11.16
CA THR A 329 10.44 15.83 12.28
C THR A 329 11.43 14.67 12.34
N GLU A 330 11.00 13.43 12.62
CA GLU A 330 11.93 12.31 12.85
C GLU A 330 12.65 11.84 11.58
N LEU A 331 11.97 11.77 10.43
CA LEU A 331 12.58 11.43 9.15
C LEU A 331 13.08 12.66 8.38
N GLY A 332 12.85 13.88 8.89
CA GLY A 332 13.36 15.12 8.30
C GLY A 332 12.89 15.37 6.86
N PHE A 333 11.67 14.96 6.51
CA PHE A 333 11.22 15.05 5.12
C PHE A 333 11.13 16.49 4.60
N GLU A 334 11.79 16.74 3.47
CA GLU A 334 11.85 18.04 2.80
C GLU A 334 10.87 18.18 1.63
N GLY A 335 10.25 17.11 1.14
CA GLY A 335 9.25 17.20 0.06
C GLY A 335 7.88 17.69 0.55
N PHE A 336 6.83 17.42 -0.24
CA PHE A 336 5.45 17.75 0.08
C PHE A 336 4.59 16.49 0.25
N VAL A 337 3.53 16.61 1.05
CA VAL A 337 2.53 15.57 1.30
C VAL A 337 1.30 15.82 0.44
N VAL A 338 0.93 14.84 -0.39
CA VAL A 338 -0.31 14.84 -1.16
C VAL A 338 -1.32 13.89 -0.53
N SER A 339 -2.60 14.27 -0.53
CA SER A 339 -3.67 13.33 -0.12
C SER A 339 -3.85 12.25 -1.18
N ASP A 340 -4.20 11.04 -0.75
CA ASP A 340 -4.86 10.11 -1.67
C ASP A 340 -6.20 10.71 -2.12
N TRP A 341 -6.74 10.17 -3.21
CA TRP A 341 -7.95 10.67 -3.84
C TRP A 341 -9.12 10.50 -2.87
N ASP A 342 -9.77 11.61 -2.53
CA ASP A 342 -10.88 11.69 -1.57
C ASP A 342 -10.52 11.35 -0.11
N ALA A 343 -9.23 11.27 0.24
CA ALA A 343 -8.76 10.92 1.59
C ALA A 343 -8.59 12.14 2.53
N GLN A 344 -8.93 13.35 2.07
CA GLN A 344 -9.00 14.52 2.93
C GLN A 344 -10.38 14.56 3.60
N HIS A 345 -10.42 14.68 4.94
CA HIS A 345 -11.68 14.68 5.70
C HIS A 345 -11.88 15.93 6.57
N THR A 346 -10.93 16.87 6.56
CA THR A 346 -11.00 18.12 7.34
C THR A 346 -10.40 19.32 6.60
N GLY A 347 -10.84 20.53 6.94
CA GLY A 347 -10.36 21.80 6.36
C GLY A 347 -9.04 22.29 6.98
N ILE A 348 -9.10 23.32 7.82
CA ILE A 348 -7.89 23.95 8.42
C ILE A 348 -7.07 22.95 9.26
N ALA A 349 -7.73 21.95 9.86
CA ALA A 349 -7.04 20.94 10.65
C ALA A 349 -6.04 20.12 9.82
N SER A 350 -6.42 19.63 8.63
CA SER A 350 -5.49 18.89 7.75
C SER A 350 -4.29 19.75 7.32
N ALA A 351 -4.51 21.05 7.09
CA ALA A 351 -3.44 21.99 6.74
C ALA A 351 -2.39 22.12 7.86
N ASN A 352 -2.85 22.25 9.11
CA ASN A 352 -1.98 22.36 10.28
C ASN A 352 -1.42 21.00 10.73
N ALA A 353 -2.08 19.89 10.38
CA ALA A 353 -1.64 18.53 10.68
C ALA A 353 -0.54 18.02 9.72
N GLY A 354 -0.21 18.79 8.67
CA GLY A 354 0.96 18.55 7.82
C GLY A 354 0.66 18.24 6.35
N LEU A 355 -0.60 18.23 5.90
CA LEU A 355 -0.94 18.10 4.48
C LEU A 355 -0.44 19.31 3.69
N ASP A 356 0.11 19.10 2.49
CA ASP A 356 0.60 20.18 1.62
C ASP A 356 -0.20 20.34 0.32
N LEU A 357 -0.79 19.25 -0.21
CA LEU A 357 -1.57 19.24 -1.46
C LEU A 357 -2.80 18.33 -1.34
N ALA A 358 -4.01 18.87 -1.50
CA ALA A 358 -5.24 18.08 -1.55
C ALA A 358 -5.59 17.66 -2.99
N MET A 359 -5.85 16.37 -3.21
CA MET A 359 -6.17 15.75 -4.51
C MET A 359 -7.39 14.81 -4.44
N PRO A 360 -8.09 14.56 -5.57
CA PRO A 360 -7.95 15.24 -6.87
C PRO A 360 -8.57 16.64 -6.89
N SER A 361 -9.42 16.89 -5.90
CA SER A 361 -10.09 18.14 -5.61
C SER A 361 -10.32 18.19 -4.10
N SER A 362 -10.94 19.24 -3.57
CA SER A 362 -11.26 19.30 -2.15
C SER A 362 -12.66 19.85 -1.93
N SER A 363 -13.43 19.19 -1.07
CA SER A 363 -14.68 19.73 -0.53
C SER A 363 -14.44 20.65 0.67
N TYR A 364 -13.20 20.73 1.16
CA TYR A 364 -12.82 21.48 2.34
C TYR A 364 -11.96 22.71 2.04
N TRP A 365 -11.18 22.68 0.96
CA TRP A 365 -10.33 23.76 0.48
C TRP A 365 -10.85 24.21 -0.89
N ASP A 366 -11.08 25.49 -1.04
CA ASP A 366 -11.48 26.12 -2.31
C ASP A 366 -10.53 27.26 -2.67
N SER A 367 -10.88 28.04 -3.69
CA SER A 367 -10.08 29.17 -4.19
C SER A 367 -9.85 30.30 -3.18
N ASN A 368 -10.53 30.29 -2.03
CA ASN A 368 -10.40 31.33 -1.01
C ASN A 368 -10.19 30.79 0.42
N GLN A 369 -10.44 29.51 0.70
CA GLN A 369 -10.53 29.00 2.07
C GLN A 369 -9.24 29.19 2.89
N LEU A 370 -8.07 28.74 2.39
CA LEU A 370 -6.82 28.93 3.15
C LEU A 370 -6.32 30.37 3.08
N SER A 371 -6.65 31.11 2.01
CA SER A 371 -6.41 32.55 1.95
C SER A 371 -7.12 33.30 3.07
N ALA A 372 -8.43 33.07 3.24
CA ALA A 372 -9.23 33.63 4.32
C ALA A 372 -8.73 33.17 5.70
N ALA A 373 -8.33 31.91 5.84
CA ALA A 373 -7.75 31.37 7.07
C ALA A 373 -6.42 32.04 7.44
N VAL A 374 -5.62 32.44 6.46
CA VAL A 374 -4.40 33.24 6.70
C VAL A 374 -4.76 34.66 7.11
N PHE A 375 -5.71 35.30 6.44
CA PHE A 375 -6.11 36.68 6.78
C PHE A 375 -6.82 36.79 8.15
N ASN A 376 -7.55 35.77 8.57
CA ASN A 376 -8.23 35.75 9.87
C ASN A 376 -7.37 35.12 11.00
N GLY A 377 -6.17 34.64 10.69
CA GLY A 377 -5.20 34.10 11.66
C GLY A 377 -5.40 32.63 12.06
N SER A 378 -6.35 31.91 11.47
CA SER A 378 -6.59 30.48 11.75
C SER A 378 -5.53 29.55 11.13
N VAL A 379 -4.81 30.03 10.11
CA VAL A 379 -3.60 29.40 9.55
C VAL A 379 -2.48 30.44 9.57
N GLN A 380 -1.31 30.09 10.09
CA GLN A 380 -0.16 30.99 10.00
C GLN A 380 0.27 31.14 8.54
N SER A 381 0.57 32.37 8.10
CA SER A 381 1.04 32.63 6.73
C SER A 381 2.31 31.82 6.38
N THR A 382 3.16 31.56 7.36
CA THR A 382 4.33 30.69 7.25
C THR A 382 3.98 29.24 6.91
N ARG A 383 2.83 28.71 7.36
CA ARG A 383 2.39 27.35 7.02
C ARG A 383 1.99 27.24 5.55
N LEU A 384 1.16 28.16 5.05
CA LEU A 384 0.79 28.18 3.63
C LEU A 384 2.02 28.42 2.74
N ASN A 385 2.94 29.29 3.15
CA ASN A 385 4.21 29.47 2.45
C ASN A 385 5.03 28.18 2.40
N ASP A 386 5.12 27.44 3.50
CA ASP A 386 5.88 26.18 3.58
C ASP A 386 5.30 25.10 2.66
N MET A 387 3.97 24.94 2.61
CA MET A 387 3.30 24.02 1.67
C MET A 387 3.73 24.28 0.23
N VAL A 388 3.63 25.54 -0.20
CA VAL A 388 3.96 25.94 -1.57
C VAL A 388 5.46 25.86 -1.83
N VAL A 389 6.31 26.20 -0.85
CA VAL A 389 7.77 26.04 -0.99
C VAL A 389 8.15 24.58 -1.19
N ARG A 390 7.55 23.64 -0.45
CA ARG A 390 7.80 22.19 -0.61
C ARG A 390 7.41 21.70 -2.01
N ILE A 391 6.24 22.11 -2.51
CA ILE A 391 5.74 21.76 -3.85
C ILE A 391 6.67 22.32 -4.94
N VAL A 392 6.96 23.62 -4.89
CA VAL A 392 7.78 24.32 -5.90
C VAL A 392 9.24 23.85 -5.82
N ALA A 393 9.76 23.52 -4.64
CA ALA A 393 11.11 22.97 -4.49
C ALA A 393 11.23 21.59 -5.13
N ALA A 394 10.22 20.73 -4.99
CA ALA A 394 10.20 19.42 -5.66
C ALA A 394 10.16 19.57 -7.18
N TRP A 395 9.35 20.52 -7.69
CA TRP A 395 9.32 20.88 -9.11
C TRP A 395 10.69 21.32 -9.63
N TYR A 396 11.34 22.29 -8.98
CA TYR A 396 12.68 22.74 -9.37
C TYR A 396 13.72 21.61 -9.35
N ARG A 397 13.60 20.70 -8.37
CA ARG A 397 14.59 19.66 -8.14
C ARG A 397 14.52 18.52 -9.15
N TYR A 398 13.31 18.08 -9.52
CA TYR A 398 13.14 16.83 -10.27
C TYR A 398 12.36 16.98 -11.57
N ALA A 399 11.48 17.97 -11.70
CA ALA A 399 10.49 18.02 -12.78
C ALA A 399 10.32 19.43 -13.38
N HIS A 400 11.40 20.21 -13.48
CA HIS A 400 11.38 21.58 -13.98
C HIS A 400 11.31 21.63 -15.52
N PHE A 401 10.12 21.34 -16.06
CA PHE A 401 9.78 21.50 -17.47
C PHE A 401 8.40 22.16 -17.60
N THR A 402 8.14 22.78 -18.76
CA THR A 402 6.98 23.67 -18.99
C THR A 402 5.81 23.02 -19.70
N SER A 403 6.03 21.88 -20.37
CA SER A 403 4.96 21.12 -21.03
C SER A 403 4.40 20.12 -20.03
N THR A 404 3.29 20.49 -19.39
CA THR A 404 2.64 19.70 -18.34
C THR A 404 1.27 19.23 -18.83
N GLY A 405 0.92 17.97 -18.53
CA GLY A 405 -0.38 17.39 -18.87
C GLY A 405 -0.31 16.27 -19.91
N LEU A 406 -1.24 15.31 -19.80
CA LEU A 406 -1.38 14.19 -20.73
C LEU A 406 -2.10 14.58 -22.02
N ASP A 407 -3.07 15.50 -21.97
CA ASP A 407 -3.92 15.83 -23.12
C ASP A 407 -3.11 16.30 -24.34
N GLY A 408 -2.06 17.10 -24.12
CA GLY A 408 -1.15 17.57 -25.17
C GLY A 408 -0.10 16.54 -25.62
N THR A 409 0.04 15.42 -24.93
CA THR A 409 1.16 14.46 -25.09
C THR A 409 0.70 13.03 -25.39
N GLN A 410 -0.61 12.78 -25.50
CA GLN A 410 -1.14 11.43 -25.75
C GLN A 410 -0.51 10.77 -26.99
N SER A 411 -0.26 11.53 -28.06
CA SER A 411 0.34 11.05 -29.31
C SER A 411 1.86 10.88 -29.28
N ILE A 412 2.54 11.32 -28.21
CA ILE A 412 3.99 11.17 -28.08
C ILE A 412 4.32 9.72 -27.77
N ASP A 413 5.16 9.08 -28.58
CA ASP A 413 5.71 7.77 -28.24
C ASP A 413 6.79 7.93 -27.17
N ALA A 414 6.47 7.47 -25.96
CA ALA A 414 7.34 7.58 -24.80
C ALA A 414 8.30 6.38 -24.70
N ARG A 415 8.10 5.33 -25.50
CA ARG A 415 8.89 4.10 -25.43
C ARG A 415 10.28 4.33 -26.01
N GLU A 416 11.29 3.84 -25.30
CA GLU A 416 12.67 3.88 -25.75
C GLU A 416 13.17 2.47 -26.03
N LEU A 417 13.86 2.25 -27.15
CA LEU A 417 14.46 0.93 -27.45
C LEU A 417 15.43 0.47 -26.36
N ALA A 418 16.06 1.41 -25.65
CA ALA A 418 16.97 1.13 -24.54
C ALA A 418 16.27 0.51 -23.31
N SER A 419 14.95 0.62 -23.17
CA SER A 419 14.21 -0.01 -22.07
C SER A 419 13.91 -1.50 -22.29
N GLN A 420 14.09 -2.01 -23.52
CA GLN A 420 13.76 -3.41 -23.86
C GLN A 420 14.47 -4.46 -22.98
N PRO A 421 15.80 -4.34 -22.70
CA PRO A 421 16.46 -5.26 -21.79
C PRO A 421 15.84 -5.24 -20.39
N THR A 422 15.52 -4.06 -19.86
CA THR A 422 14.88 -3.91 -18.54
C THR A 422 13.49 -4.53 -18.49
N LEU A 423 12.71 -4.45 -19.57
CA LEU A 423 11.40 -5.10 -19.66
C LEU A 423 11.53 -6.63 -19.64
N LEU A 424 12.45 -7.18 -20.45
CA LEU A 424 12.66 -8.63 -20.54
C LEU A 424 13.33 -9.19 -19.28
N GLU A 425 14.42 -8.60 -18.81
CA GLU A 425 15.11 -9.02 -17.57
C GLU A 425 14.21 -8.81 -16.35
N GLY A 426 13.44 -7.71 -16.33
CA GLY A 426 12.38 -7.45 -15.38
C GLY A 426 11.41 -8.62 -15.26
N ALA A 427 10.92 -9.10 -16.40
CA ALA A 427 10.04 -10.26 -16.46
C ALA A 427 10.77 -11.56 -16.12
N VAL A 428 11.99 -11.81 -16.62
CA VAL A 428 12.72 -13.06 -16.36
C VAL A 428 13.06 -13.24 -14.88
N GLU A 429 13.57 -12.19 -14.23
CA GLU A 429 14.12 -12.33 -12.88
C GLU A 429 13.06 -12.48 -11.78
N GLY A 430 11.82 -12.06 -11.99
CA GLY A 430 10.74 -12.21 -11.01
C GLY A 430 9.94 -13.51 -11.10
N HIS A 431 10.22 -14.37 -12.10
CA HIS A 431 9.69 -15.73 -12.13
C HIS A 431 10.44 -16.61 -11.12
N VAL A 432 9.69 -17.33 -10.29
CA VAL A 432 10.23 -18.18 -9.23
C VAL A 432 9.89 -19.64 -9.50
N LEU A 433 10.89 -20.44 -9.83
CA LEU A 433 10.77 -21.89 -9.94
C LEU A 433 10.72 -22.49 -8.52
N VAL A 434 9.63 -23.13 -8.12
CA VAL A 434 9.48 -23.67 -6.75
C VAL A 434 9.53 -25.19 -6.69
N LYS A 435 9.23 -25.85 -7.81
CA LYS A 435 9.32 -27.30 -8.00
C LYS A 435 9.94 -27.59 -9.36
N ASN A 436 10.86 -28.55 -9.41
CA ASN A 436 11.39 -29.12 -10.65
C ASN A 436 11.90 -30.54 -10.35
N SER A 437 11.05 -31.54 -10.52
CA SER A 437 11.37 -32.95 -10.39
C SER A 437 11.68 -33.56 -11.76
N ASN A 438 12.43 -34.66 -11.74
CA ASN A 438 12.77 -35.45 -12.94
C ASN A 438 13.44 -34.65 -14.07
N ASN A 439 14.08 -33.51 -13.75
CA ASN A 439 14.64 -32.57 -14.72
C ASN A 439 13.63 -32.15 -15.81
N ALA A 440 12.36 -31.96 -15.44
CA ALA A 440 11.32 -31.55 -16.37
C ALA A 440 11.61 -30.22 -17.06
N LEU A 441 12.30 -29.31 -16.35
CA LEU A 441 12.88 -28.10 -16.92
C LEU A 441 14.41 -28.11 -16.83
N PRO A 442 15.12 -27.60 -17.85
CA PRO A 442 14.60 -27.01 -19.09
C PRO A 442 14.05 -28.03 -20.11
N LEU A 443 13.11 -27.60 -20.96
CA LEU A 443 12.33 -28.43 -21.89
C LEU A 443 13.14 -29.09 -23.03
N GLY A 444 14.32 -28.57 -23.35
CA GLY A 444 15.08 -29.02 -24.52
C GLY A 444 14.37 -28.69 -25.84
N ARG A 445 14.01 -29.72 -26.63
CA ARG A 445 13.33 -29.59 -27.93
C ARG A 445 12.30 -30.71 -28.12
N PRO A 446 11.14 -30.64 -27.46
CA PRO A 446 10.14 -31.70 -27.52
C PRO A 446 9.51 -31.80 -28.93
N SER A 447 9.11 -33.01 -29.34
CA SER A 447 8.38 -33.20 -30.61
C SER A 447 6.93 -32.73 -30.52
N ASP A 448 6.33 -32.86 -29.34
CA ASP A 448 4.96 -32.47 -29.03
C ASP A 448 4.95 -31.67 -27.73
N LEU A 449 4.10 -30.66 -27.65
CA LEU A 449 3.93 -29.85 -26.45
C LEU A 449 2.45 -29.52 -26.27
N ASN A 450 1.92 -29.78 -25.09
CA ASN A 450 0.55 -29.46 -24.74
C ASN A 450 0.49 -28.15 -23.94
N LEU A 451 -0.38 -27.23 -24.32
CA LEU A 451 -0.60 -25.96 -23.64
C LEU A 451 -2.07 -25.82 -23.24
N PHE A 452 -2.34 -25.64 -21.94
CA PHE A 452 -3.69 -25.56 -21.41
C PHE A 452 -3.90 -24.32 -20.54
N GLY A 453 -5.16 -23.91 -20.43
CA GLY A 453 -5.60 -22.94 -19.44
C GLY A 453 -5.81 -21.53 -19.98
N TYR A 454 -6.75 -20.86 -19.34
CA TYR A 454 -7.31 -19.57 -19.76
C TYR A 454 -6.30 -18.42 -19.70
N ASP A 455 -5.23 -18.57 -18.92
CA ASP A 455 -4.19 -17.56 -18.75
C ASP A 455 -3.12 -17.59 -19.85
N ALA A 456 -3.16 -18.57 -20.77
CA ALA A 456 -2.11 -18.74 -21.78
C ALA A 456 -2.18 -17.74 -22.95
N ILE A 457 -3.34 -17.12 -23.21
CA ILE A 457 -3.60 -16.33 -24.42
C ILE A 457 -3.54 -14.82 -24.18
N GLY A 458 -3.31 -14.06 -25.26
CA GLY A 458 -3.49 -12.62 -25.25
C GLY A 458 -4.93 -12.24 -24.93
N GLY A 459 -5.11 -11.19 -24.13
CA GLY A 459 -6.41 -10.69 -23.71
C GLY A 459 -7.39 -10.48 -24.87
N SER A 460 -8.68 -10.76 -24.65
CA SER A 460 -9.67 -10.82 -25.75
C SER A 460 -10.01 -9.47 -26.42
N ASN A 461 -9.66 -8.32 -25.82
CA ASN A 461 -9.94 -6.99 -26.38
C ASN A 461 -8.94 -5.90 -25.94
N ALA A 462 -7.94 -5.64 -26.79
CA ALA A 462 -6.92 -4.60 -26.56
C ALA A 462 -7.33 -3.18 -27.01
N THR A 463 -8.56 -2.99 -27.49
CA THR A 463 -9.05 -1.72 -28.06
C THR A 463 -10.20 -1.09 -27.27
N SER A 464 -10.50 -1.63 -26.08
CA SER A 464 -11.61 -1.16 -25.27
C SER A 464 -11.29 0.20 -24.63
N SER A 465 -12.17 1.18 -24.79
CA SER A 465 -12.16 2.42 -24.00
C SER A 465 -12.93 2.27 -22.68
N SER A 466 -13.13 1.04 -22.21
CA SER A 466 -13.84 0.73 -20.97
C SER A 466 -13.06 1.19 -19.74
N TYR A 467 -13.77 1.52 -18.68
CA TYR A 467 -13.20 1.84 -17.38
C TYR A 467 -12.41 0.64 -16.81
N LEU A 468 -12.88 -0.59 -17.07
CA LEU A 468 -12.15 -1.82 -16.74
C LEU A 468 -10.77 -1.87 -17.42
N HIS A 469 -10.68 -1.45 -18.69
CA HIS A 469 -9.41 -1.42 -19.42
C HIS A 469 -8.44 -0.40 -18.83
N ALA A 470 -8.92 0.78 -18.44
CA ALA A 470 -8.11 1.81 -17.80
C ALA A 470 -7.58 1.44 -16.40
N LEU A 471 -8.08 0.34 -15.82
CA LEU A 471 -7.72 -0.19 -14.50
C LEU A 471 -7.09 -1.59 -14.59
N GLY A 472 -6.68 -2.05 -15.77
CA GLY A 472 -6.05 -3.38 -15.93
C GLY A 472 -6.98 -4.58 -15.69
N LEU A 473 -8.29 -4.35 -15.60
CA LEU A 473 -9.31 -5.36 -15.30
C LEU A 473 -10.01 -5.91 -16.55
N ILE A 474 -9.49 -5.62 -17.75
CA ILE A 474 -10.12 -6.07 -19.01
C ILE A 474 -10.18 -7.59 -19.12
N ASN A 475 -9.29 -8.33 -18.45
CA ASN A 475 -9.33 -9.79 -18.44
C ASN A 475 -10.22 -10.37 -17.32
N THR A 476 -10.78 -9.52 -16.47
CA THR A 476 -11.52 -9.86 -15.24
C THR A 476 -13.01 -9.54 -15.40
N GLN A 477 -13.63 -9.97 -16.49
CA GLN A 477 -15.02 -9.60 -16.84
C GLN A 477 -16.08 -10.59 -16.32
N ALA A 478 -15.67 -11.67 -15.65
CA ALA A 478 -16.59 -12.68 -15.16
C ALA A 478 -16.03 -13.40 -13.92
N TYR A 479 -16.95 -13.83 -13.06
CA TYR A 479 -16.71 -14.78 -11.99
C TYR A 479 -16.69 -16.22 -12.57
N THR A 480 -16.10 -17.15 -11.81
CA THR A 480 -15.96 -18.57 -12.20
C THR A 480 -17.30 -19.31 -12.37
N ASN A 481 -18.37 -18.81 -11.76
CA ASN A 481 -19.73 -19.32 -11.93
C ASN A 481 -20.43 -18.80 -13.23
N GLY A 482 -19.74 -17.98 -14.02
CA GLY A 482 -20.26 -17.39 -15.25
C GLY A 482 -21.01 -16.07 -15.07
N THR A 483 -21.16 -15.53 -13.85
CA THR A 483 -21.76 -14.20 -13.67
C THR A 483 -20.79 -13.12 -14.15
N ALA A 484 -21.29 -12.12 -14.87
CA ALA A 484 -20.47 -11.03 -15.35
C ALA A 484 -20.03 -10.11 -14.20
N PHE A 485 -18.78 -9.66 -14.25
CA PHE A 485 -18.27 -8.56 -13.44
C PHE A 485 -18.31 -7.28 -14.28
N THR A 486 -19.01 -6.26 -13.78
CA THR A 486 -19.36 -5.07 -14.57
C THR A 486 -18.65 -3.81 -14.10
N GLU A 487 -18.56 -2.79 -14.97
CA GLU A 487 -18.08 -1.46 -14.56
C GLU A 487 -18.91 -0.86 -13.42
N THR A 488 -20.22 -1.09 -13.41
CA THR A 488 -21.10 -0.63 -12.33
C THR A 488 -20.71 -1.25 -11.00
N GLU A 489 -20.46 -2.55 -10.98
CA GLU A 489 -20.02 -3.27 -9.78
C GLU A 489 -18.65 -2.79 -9.31
N LEU A 490 -17.71 -2.58 -10.23
CA LEU A 490 -16.41 -1.95 -9.93
C LEU A 490 -16.57 -0.56 -9.29
N VAL A 491 -17.45 0.28 -9.86
CA VAL A 491 -17.76 1.59 -9.29
C VAL A 491 -18.38 1.46 -7.90
N SER A 492 -19.22 0.45 -7.65
CA SER A 492 -19.75 0.17 -6.31
C SER A 492 -18.66 -0.20 -5.30
N PHE A 493 -17.63 -0.95 -5.70
CA PHE A 493 -16.47 -1.24 -4.86
C PHE A 493 -15.67 0.02 -4.54
N PHE A 494 -15.35 0.85 -5.54
CA PHE A 494 -14.65 2.12 -5.32
C PHE A 494 -15.47 3.12 -4.48
N ALA A 495 -16.79 3.13 -4.67
CA ALA A 495 -17.72 3.88 -3.83
C ALA A 495 -17.98 3.20 -2.48
N ALA A 496 -17.38 2.04 -2.20
CA ALA A 496 -17.54 1.30 -0.95
C ALA A 496 -19.00 1.19 -0.48
N VAL A 497 -19.91 0.94 -1.44
CA VAL A 497 -21.34 0.70 -1.18
C VAL A 497 -21.68 -0.79 -1.14
N GLU A 498 -20.74 -1.63 -1.59
CA GLU A 498 -20.83 -3.08 -1.45
C GLU A 498 -20.70 -3.51 0.03
N PRO A 499 -21.29 -4.66 0.42
CA PRO A 499 -21.06 -5.24 1.74
C PRO A 499 -19.57 -5.40 2.05
N ALA A 500 -19.18 -5.26 3.32
CA ALA A 500 -17.77 -5.33 3.73
C ALA A 500 -17.08 -6.67 3.39
N ASN A 501 -17.86 -7.74 3.23
CA ASN A 501 -17.37 -9.07 2.84
C ASN A 501 -17.52 -9.37 1.33
N ALA A 502 -17.92 -8.38 0.52
CA ALA A 502 -17.95 -8.52 -0.93
C ALA A 502 -16.53 -8.63 -1.48
N TYR A 503 -16.41 -9.33 -2.60
CA TYR A 503 -15.15 -9.59 -3.28
C TYR A 503 -15.37 -9.57 -4.79
N GLY A 504 -14.39 -9.08 -5.55
CA GLY A 504 -14.37 -9.22 -7.00
C GLY A 504 -13.86 -10.60 -7.44
N PRO A 505 -13.78 -10.85 -8.75
CA PRO A 505 -13.39 -12.16 -9.27
C PRO A 505 -11.99 -12.62 -8.81
N ASP A 506 -11.88 -13.88 -8.41
CA ASP A 506 -10.63 -14.50 -7.92
C ASP A 506 -9.58 -14.71 -9.02
N ILE A 507 -10.01 -14.74 -10.28
CA ILE A 507 -9.18 -15.02 -11.46
C ILE A 507 -9.56 -14.11 -12.63
N ALA A 508 -8.66 -13.98 -13.61
CA ALA A 508 -8.88 -13.28 -14.86
C ALA A 508 -9.02 -14.30 -16.01
N LEU A 509 -10.26 -14.61 -16.39
CA LEU A 509 -10.59 -15.68 -17.35
C LEU A 509 -10.26 -15.36 -18.82
N ASN A 510 -10.06 -14.09 -19.17
CA ASN A 510 -9.99 -13.68 -20.58
C ASN A 510 -8.57 -13.49 -21.12
N GLY A 511 -7.55 -14.09 -20.48
CA GLY A 511 -6.17 -14.10 -20.94
C GLY A 511 -5.16 -13.85 -19.83
N THR A 512 -3.89 -13.78 -20.22
CA THR A 512 -2.76 -13.68 -19.28
C THR A 512 -2.90 -12.50 -18.32
N LEU A 513 -2.61 -12.74 -17.05
CA LEU A 513 -2.54 -11.71 -16.01
C LEU A 513 -1.16 -11.04 -15.98
N PHE A 514 -1.01 -9.93 -16.72
CA PHE A 514 0.25 -9.17 -16.79
C PHE A 514 0.41 -8.15 -15.65
N THR A 515 -0.71 -7.70 -15.08
CA THR A 515 -0.84 -6.70 -14.00
C THR A 515 -2.05 -7.06 -13.13
N GLY A 516 -2.12 -6.56 -11.89
CA GLY A 516 -3.35 -6.62 -11.09
C GLY A 516 -4.32 -5.51 -11.51
N GLY A 517 -5.44 -5.41 -10.79
CA GLY A 517 -6.47 -4.39 -11.02
C GLY A 517 -6.29 -3.13 -10.16
N GLY A 518 -6.68 -1.97 -10.70
CA GLY A 518 -6.72 -0.72 -9.94
C GLY A 518 -5.86 0.41 -10.52
N SER A 519 -5.64 1.43 -9.71
CA SER A 519 -4.82 2.59 -10.04
C SER A 519 -3.35 2.25 -10.28
N GLY A 520 -2.83 1.18 -9.67
CA GLY A 520 -1.46 0.69 -9.93
C GLY A 520 -1.26 0.02 -11.29
N ALA A 521 -2.36 -0.29 -11.98
CA ALA A 521 -2.34 -1.03 -13.23
C ALA A 521 -1.93 -0.15 -14.42
N THR A 522 -1.29 -0.79 -15.40
CA THR A 522 -0.96 -0.17 -16.68
C THR A 522 -1.34 -1.10 -17.82
N THR A 523 -1.74 -0.50 -18.93
CA THR A 523 -2.04 -1.24 -20.16
C THR A 523 -0.90 -0.99 -21.14
N PRO A 524 -0.01 -1.98 -21.38
CA PRO A 524 1.09 -1.80 -22.31
C PRO A 524 0.59 -1.62 -23.74
N SER A 525 1.34 -0.89 -24.56
CA SER A 525 1.06 -0.75 -25.99
C SER A 525 1.12 -2.07 -26.76
N SER A 526 1.81 -3.06 -26.22
CA SER A 526 1.93 -4.42 -26.74
C SER A 526 2.28 -5.35 -25.60
N SER A 527 1.76 -6.57 -25.60
CA SER A 527 2.21 -7.63 -24.71
C SER A 527 2.39 -8.93 -25.49
N THR A 528 3.27 -9.80 -25.00
CA THR A 528 3.45 -11.16 -25.52
C THR A 528 2.84 -12.14 -24.53
N SER A 529 1.76 -12.83 -24.93
CA SER A 529 1.21 -13.92 -24.13
C SER A 529 2.10 -15.16 -24.16
N PRO A 530 1.99 -16.08 -23.18
CA PRO A 530 2.65 -17.38 -23.24
C PRO A 530 2.43 -18.09 -24.57
N PHE A 531 1.18 -18.19 -25.04
CA PHE A 531 0.86 -18.87 -26.29
C PHE A 531 1.56 -18.24 -27.51
N ASP A 532 1.64 -16.91 -27.59
CA ASP A 532 2.35 -16.23 -28.69
C ASP A 532 3.83 -16.63 -28.72
N ALA A 533 4.48 -16.67 -27.56
CA ALA A 533 5.89 -17.01 -27.45
C ALA A 533 6.16 -18.49 -27.71
N PHE A 534 5.36 -19.39 -27.14
CA PHE A 534 5.48 -20.83 -27.37
C PHE A 534 5.15 -21.22 -28.81
N SER A 535 4.18 -20.57 -29.46
CA SER A 535 3.88 -20.78 -30.88
C SER A 535 5.06 -20.44 -31.78
N ARG A 536 5.72 -19.29 -31.55
CA ARG A 536 6.94 -18.92 -32.27
C ARG A 536 8.06 -19.94 -32.04
N LYS A 537 8.27 -20.35 -30.78
CA LYS A 537 9.33 -21.30 -30.44
C LYS A 537 9.07 -22.69 -31.05
N ALA A 538 7.83 -23.17 -31.03
CA ALA A 538 7.45 -24.44 -31.62
C ALA A 538 7.68 -24.45 -33.14
N ALA A 539 7.35 -23.35 -33.84
CA ALA A 539 7.63 -23.20 -35.26
C ALA A 539 9.13 -23.25 -35.59
N MET A 540 9.99 -22.70 -34.73
CA MET A 540 11.45 -22.78 -34.89
C MET A 540 12.00 -24.19 -34.65
N ASP A 541 11.35 -24.94 -33.77
CA ASP A 541 11.82 -26.27 -33.32
C ASP A 541 11.18 -27.44 -34.09
N ASN A 542 10.19 -27.18 -34.96
CA ASN A 542 9.29 -28.18 -35.53
C ASN A 542 8.57 -29.02 -34.46
N THR A 543 8.14 -28.37 -33.37
CA THR A 543 7.32 -28.98 -32.31
C THR A 543 5.84 -28.89 -32.69
N THR A 544 5.10 -29.99 -32.56
CA THR A 544 3.64 -30.01 -32.68
C THR A 544 3.01 -29.42 -31.42
N LEU A 545 2.19 -28.39 -31.56
CA LEU A 545 1.43 -27.83 -30.45
C LEU A 545 0.03 -28.41 -30.39
N HIS A 546 -0.36 -28.86 -29.21
CA HIS A 546 -1.73 -29.24 -28.86
C HIS A 546 -2.21 -28.26 -27.79
N TYR A 547 -3.38 -27.67 -27.93
CA TYR A 547 -3.83 -26.67 -26.96
C TYR A 547 -5.35 -26.59 -26.80
N ASP A 548 -5.77 -26.27 -25.57
CA ASP A 548 -7.15 -25.94 -25.19
C ASP A 548 -7.12 -24.92 -24.04
N PHE A 549 -7.62 -23.73 -24.31
CA PHE A 549 -7.60 -22.60 -23.37
C PHE A 549 -8.98 -22.30 -22.77
N VAL A 550 -9.99 -23.14 -23.07
CA VAL A 550 -11.38 -22.89 -22.69
C VAL A 550 -11.89 -23.98 -21.75
N SER A 551 -11.56 -25.24 -22.00
CA SER A 551 -12.08 -26.36 -21.22
C SER A 551 -11.39 -26.48 -19.87
N GLN A 552 -12.18 -26.66 -18.80
CA GLN A 552 -11.66 -27.01 -17.46
C GLN A 552 -11.17 -28.47 -17.37
N ASN A 553 -11.60 -29.32 -18.30
CA ASN A 553 -11.13 -30.71 -18.46
C ASN A 553 -10.74 -30.96 -19.91
N PRO A 554 -9.57 -30.43 -20.35
CA PRO A 554 -9.16 -30.51 -21.74
C PRO A 554 -8.66 -31.91 -22.10
N LEU A 555 -8.81 -32.28 -23.38
CA LEU A 555 -8.25 -33.53 -23.89
C LEU A 555 -6.73 -33.42 -24.05
N VAL A 556 -5.97 -34.21 -23.30
CA VAL A 556 -4.51 -34.30 -23.43
C VAL A 556 -4.13 -35.14 -24.65
N GLN A 557 -3.42 -34.54 -25.60
CA GLN A 557 -2.81 -35.23 -26.73
C GLN A 557 -1.35 -35.57 -26.40
N ALA A 558 -0.80 -36.65 -26.95
CA ALA A 558 0.58 -37.06 -26.67
C ALA A 558 0.96 -37.00 -25.15
N PRO A 559 0.27 -37.75 -24.27
CA PRO A 559 0.34 -37.59 -22.80
C PRO A 559 1.71 -37.88 -22.16
N ASN A 560 2.66 -38.41 -22.93
CA ASN A 560 4.04 -38.63 -22.52
C ASN A 560 4.95 -37.41 -22.79
N SER A 561 4.44 -36.40 -23.50
CA SER A 561 5.13 -35.15 -23.76
C SER A 561 4.81 -34.12 -22.67
N PRO A 562 5.59 -33.03 -22.53
CA PRO A 562 5.32 -32.01 -21.53
C PRO A 562 3.93 -31.38 -21.72
N CYS A 563 3.23 -31.15 -20.60
CA CYS A 563 1.97 -30.42 -20.56
C CYS A 563 2.13 -29.19 -19.70
N ILE A 564 1.93 -28.00 -20.26
CA ILE A 564 2.04 -26.74 -19.53
C ILE A 564 0.64 -26.21 -19.27
N VAL A 565 0.32 -25.95 -18.00
CA VAL A 565 -0.96 -25.39 -17.56
C VAL A 565 -0.73 -23.97 -17.06
N PHE A 566 -1.44 -23.02 -17.64
CA PHE A 566 -1.40 -21.60 -17.25
C PHE A 566 -2.68 -21.23 -16.50
N ILE A 567 -2.52 -20.77 -15.27
CA ILE A 567 -3.60 -20.30 -14.40
C ILE A 567 -3.16 -19.00 -13.71
N ASN A 568 -4.12 -18.21 -13.23
CA ASN A 568 -3.80 -16.96 -12.53
C ASN A 568 -4.54 -16.82 -11.20
N ALA A 569 -4.15 -15.81 -10.44
CA ALA A 569 -4.84 -15.37 -9.23
C ALA A 569 -4.92 -13.85 -9.25
N GLN A 570 -6.13 -13.34 -9.49
CA GLN A 570 -6.39 -11.92 -9.64
C GLN A 570 -6.51 -11.23 -8.28
N SER A 571 -6.13 -9.96 -8.25
CA SER A 571 -6.25 -9.07 -7.10
C SER A 571 -6.42 -7.64 -7.59
N SER A 572 -7.11 -6.80 -6.83
CA SER A 572 -7.36 -5.42 -7.24
C SER A 572 -7.43 -4.46 -6.06
N GLU A 573 -7.21 -3.19 -6.39
CA GLU A 573 -7.71 -2.08 -5.61
C GLU A 573 -9.23 -2.15 -5.35
N SER A 574 -9.65 -1.69 -4.17
CA SER A 574 -11.04 -1.57 -3.69
C SER A 574 -11.71 -2.84 -3.17
N TRP A 575 -11.09 -4.02 -3.26
CA TRP A 575 -11.54 -5.21 -2.55
C TRP A 575 -10.38 -6.14 -2.18
N ASP A 576 -10.52 -6.85 -1.07
CA ASP A 576 -9.61 -7.94 -0.71
C ASP A 576 -10.08 -9.26 -1.33
N ARG A 577 -9.15 -10.18 -1.56
CA ARG A 577 -9.43 -11.46 -2.24
C ARG A 577 -10.31 -12.36 -1.39
N ASN A 578 -11.19 -13.12 -2.03
CA ASN A 578 -12.01 -14.12 -1.35
C ASN A 578 -11.18 -15.31 -0.87
N THR A 579 -10.29 -15.82 -1.74
CA THR A 579 -9.48 -17.01 -1.47
C THR A 579 -8.03 -16.87 -1.96
N LEU A 580 -7.12 -17.59 -1.31
CA LEU A 580 -5.75 -17.82 -1.79
C LEU A 580 -5.61 -19.13 -2.56
N ALA A 581 -6.69 -19.90 -2.74
CA ALA A 581 -6.75 -21.11 -3.56
C ALA A 581 -8.16 -21.25 -4.16
N ASP A 582 -8.29 -21.09 -5.48
CA ASP A 582 -9.56 -21.20 -6.19
C ASP A 582 -9.74 -22.60 -6.81
N ASP A 583 -10.94 -23.16 -6.65
CA ASP A 583 -11.26 -24.51 -7.12
C ASP A 583 -11.24 -24.59 -8.65
N TYR A 584 -11.64 -23.52 -9.35
CA TYR A 584 -11.73 -23.52 -10.82
C TYR A 584 -10.39 -23.85 -11.48
N SER A 585 -9.32 -23.19 -11.04
CA SER A 585 -7.96 -23.39 -11.53
C SER A 585 -7.34 -24.70 -11.01
N ASP A 586 -7.63 -25.06 -9.76
CA ASP A 586 -7.12 -26.31 -9.16
C ASP A 586 -7.70 -27.55 -9.87
N ASP A 587 -8.98 -27.51 -10.24
CA ASP A 587 -9.63 -28.54 -11.05
C ASP A 587 -8.97 -28.70 -12.43
N LEU A 588 -8.66 -27.59 -13.11
CA LEU A 588 -7.95 -27.65 -14.39
C LEU A 588 -6.58 -28.32 -14.26
N VAL A 589 -5.80 -27.93 -13.24
CA VAL A 589 -4.47 -28.51 -12.98
C VAL A 589 -4.59 -30.00 -12.70
N THR A 590 -5.54 -30.41 -11.85
CA THR A 590 -5.72 -31.82 -11.47
C THR A 590 -6.25 -32.68 -12.62
N HIS A 591 -7.17 -32.17 -13.44
CA HIS A 591 -7.63 -32.85 -14.66
C HIS A 591 -6.48 -33.10 -15.65
N VAL A 592 -5.67 -32.09 -15.95
CA VAL A 592 -4.50 -32.27 -16.84
C VAL A 592 -3.50 -33.26 -16.24
N ALA A 593 -3.17 -33.11 -14.94
CA ALA A 593 -2.24 -34.01 -14.25
C ALA A 593 -2.75 -35.45 -14.17
N SER A 594 -4.06 -35.69 -14.24
CA SER A 594 -4.62 -37.06 -14.30
C SER A 594 -4.30 -37.79 -15.60
N SER A 595 -4.05 -37.03 -16.67
CA SER A 595 -3.84 -37.55 -18.03
C SER A 595 -2.41 -37.32 -18.56
N CYS A 596 -1.61 -36.47 -17.90
CA CYS A 596 -0.25 -36.13 -18.31
C CYS A 596 0.75 -36.27 -17.16
N SER A 597 1.74 -37.15 -17.32
CA SER A 597 2.72 -37.47 -16.25
C SER A 597 3.83 -36.42 -16.09
N ASN A 598 3.95 -35.49 -17.03
CA ASN A 598 4.92 -34.38 -17.02
C ASN A 598 4.19 -33.03 -17.11
N THR A 599 3.38 -32.74 -16.08
CA THR A 599 2.61 -31.51 -15.98
C THR A 599 3.42 -30.39 -15.33
N ILE A 600 3.54 -29.27 -16.01
CA ILE A 600 4.24 -28.07 -15.56
C ILE A 600 3.20 -26.97 -15.36
N VAL A 601 3.17 -26.35 -14.18
CA VAL A 601 2.18 -25.30 -13.86
C VAL A 601 2.86 -23.93 -13.82
N VAL A 602 2.28 -22.96 -14.51
CA VAL A 602 2.68 -21.55 -14.47
C VAL A 602 1.55 -20.75 -13.82
N LEU A 603 1.89 -19.99 -12.79
CA LEU A 603 0.96 -19.22 -11.95
C LEU A 603 1.21 -17.72 -12.13
N HIS A 604 0.35 -16.99 -12.85
CA HIS A 604 0.39 -15.53 -12.86
C HIS A 604 -0.42 -14.99 -11.69
N ASN A 605 0.23 -14.64 -10.59
CA ASN A 605 -0.44 -14.38 -9.32
C ASN A 605 -0.18 -12.96 -8.77
N ALA A 606 -1.25 -12.18 -8.61
CA ALA A 606 -1.25 -10.85 -8.01
C ALA A 606 -1.24 -10.92 -6.45
N GLY A 607 -0.28 -11.66 -5.89
CA GLY A 607 -0.17 -11.92 -4.45
C GLY A 607 -0.06 -13.40 -4.13
N ILE A 608 -0.20 -13.79 -2.86
CA ILE A 608 0.01 -15.17 -2.40
C ILE A 608 -0.97 -16.15 -3.07
N ARG A 609 -0.48 -17.29 -3.57
CA ARG A 609 -1.30 -18.42 -4.06
C ARG A 609 -0.87 -19.71 -3.35
N VAL A 610 -1.76 -20.29 -2.54
CA VAL A 610 -1.55 -21.61 -1.91
C VAL A 610 -1.73 -22.68 -2.97
N VAL A 611 -0.92 -23.72 -2.98
CA VAL A 611 -0.90 -24.73 -4.08
C VAL A 611 -1.03 -26.17 -3.58
N ASP A 612 -1.27 -26.36 -2.29
CA ASP A 612 -1.25 -27.66 -1.62
C ASP A 612 -2.32 -28.65 -2.09
N ASN A 613 -3.37 -28.18 -2.77
CA ASN A 613 -4.40 -29.02 -3.38
C ASN A 613 -3.84 -29.97 -4.46
N TRP A 614 -2.72 -29.61 -5.09
CA TRP A 614 -2.17 -30.39 -6.20
C TRP A 614 -0.64 -30.49 -6.21
N ILE A 615 0.11 -29.61 -5.53
CA ILE A 615 1.58 -29.53 -5.63
C ILE A 615 2.32 -30.85 -5.35
N ASP A 616 1.77 -31.74 -4.51
CA ASP A 616 2.39 -33.03 -4.17
C ASP A 616 2.00 -34.16 -5.15
N ASN A 617 1.13 -33.90 -6.13
CA ASN A 617 0.84 -34.85 -7.20
C ASN A 617 2.14 -35.20 -7.96
N ALA A 618 2.41 -36.50 -8.10
CA ALA A 618 3.62 -37.02 -8.73
C ALA A 618 3.74 -36.64 -10.22
N ASN A 619 2.61 -36.42 -10.88
CA ASN A 619 2.54 -36.02 -12.28
C ASN A 619 2.81 -34.53 -12.50
N ILE A 620 2.84 -33.73 -11.42
CA ILE A 620 3.22 -32.32 -11.50
C ILE A 620 4.73 -32.23 -11.32
N SER A 621 5.43 -32.01 -12.42
CA SER A 621 6.89 -32.10 -12.48
C SER A 621 7.57 -30.76 -12.23
N ALA A 622 6.96 -29.63 -12.61
CA ALA A 622 7.50 -28.30 -12.30
C ALA A 622 6.42 -27.27 -12.03
N VAL A 623 6.76 -26.24 -11.24
CA VAL A 623 5.86 -25.14 -10.90
C VAL A 623 6.63 -23.83 -10.86
N ILE A 624 6.12 -22.83 -11.58
CA ILE A 624 6.66 -21.48 -11.65
C ILE A 624 5.61 -20.48 -11.13
N PHE A 625 5.98 -19.72 -10.10
CA PHE A 625 5.26 -18.51 -9.72
C PHE A 625 5.74 -17.38 -10.62
N ALA A 626 4.92 -17.02 -11.61
CA ALA A 626 5.18 -15.99 -12.60
C ALA A 626 4.81 -14.58 -12.15
N HIS A 627 4.05 -14.45 -11.05
CA HIS A 627 3.58 -13.16 -10.54
C HIS A 627 2.95 -12.30 -11.64
N LEU A 628 3.38 -11.04 -11.78
CA LEU A 628 2.89 -10.07 -12.75
C LEU A 628 4.05 -9.50 -13.58
N PRO A 629 4.43 -10.17 -14.68
CA PRO A 629 5.66 -9.90 -15.43
C PRO A 629 5.56 -8.70 -16.40
N GLY A 630 4.43 -8.02 -16.48
CA GLY A 630 4.21 -6.97 -17.48
C GLY A 630 4.22 -7.53 -18.91
N GLN A 631 4.63 -6.70 -19.87
CA GLN A 631 4.42 -7.01 -21.29
C GLN A 631 5.24 -8.18 -21.86
N GLU A 632 6.37 -8.54 -21.25
CA GLU A 632 7.29 -9.57 -21.75
C GLU A 632 7.02 -10.98 -21.20
N SER A 633 5.83 -11.19 -20.61
CA SER A 633 5.38 -12.44 -19.96
C SER A 633 5.79 -13.72 -20.70
N GLY A 634 5.30 -13.89 -21.95
CA GLY A 634 5.56 -15.10 -22.71
C GLY A 634 7.02 -15.26 -23.13
N ASN A 635 7.71 -14.17 -23.48
CA ASN A 635 9.12 -14.21 -23.88
C ASN A 635 10.00 -14.66 -22.71
N ALA A 636 9.78 -14.10 -21.53
CA ALA A 636 10.48 -14.48 -20.31
C ALA A 636 10.28 -15.97 -19.95
N LEU A 637 9.04 -16.47 -20.04
CA LEU A 637 8.73 -17.88 -19.80
C LEU A 637 9.45 -18.80 -20.77
N VAL A 638 9.46 -18.48 -22.07
CA VAL A 638 10.20 -19.29 -23.05
C VAL A 638 11.70 -19.28 -22.76
N ASP A 639 12.28 -18.13 -22.40
CA ASP A 639 13.72 -18.04 -22.08
C ASP A 639 14.10 -18.91 -20.87
N ILE A 640 13.27 -18.90 -19.83
CA ILE A 640 13.46 -19.74 -18.65
C ILE A 640 13.22 -21.21 -18.99
N MET A 641 12.07 -21.56 -19.56
CA MET A 641 11.65 -22.94 -19.72
C MET A 641 12.49 -23.69 -20.76
N TYR A 642 13.08 -23.00 -21.75
CA TYR A 642 14.03 -23.60 -22.69
C TYR A 642 15.50 -23.51 -22.23
N GLY A 643 15.76 -22.99 -21.02
CA GLY A 643 17.11 -22.96 -20.44
C GLY A 643 18.06 -21.96 -21.11
N ARG A 644 17.54 -20.93 -21.78
CA ARG A 644 18.35 -19.81 -22.27
C ARG A 644 18.86 -18.96 -21.11
N VAL A 645 18.03 -18.83 -20.07
CA VAL A 645 18.39 -18.23 -18.80
C VAL A 645 17.97 -19.18 -17.67
N SER A 646 18.81 -19.33 -16.65
CA SER A 646 18.42 -20.07 -15.45
C SER A 646 17.47 -19.22 -14.60
N PRO A 647 16.38 -19.81 -14.05
CA PRO A 647 15.54 -19.09 -13.11
C PRO A 647 16.38 -18.66 -11.90
N SER A 648 16.15 -17.45 -11.43
CA SER A 648 16.90 -16.84 -10.33
C SER A 648 16.03 -16.07 -9.33
N GLY A 649 14.73 -15.98 -9.59
CA GLY A 649 13.79 -15.35 -8.68
C GLY A 649 13.66 -16.10 -7.36
N ARG A 650 13.30 -15.38 -6.31
CA ARG A 650 13.06 -15.88 -4.95
C ARG A 650 11.78 -15.28 -4.40
N LEU A 651 10.94 -16.07 -3.73
CA LEU A 651 9.66 -15.59 -3.21
C LEU A 651 9.85 -14.41 -2.25
N PRO A 652 9.22 -13.24 -2.49
CA PRO A 652 9.30 -12.07 -1.61
C PRO A 652 8.26 -12.11 -0.47
N TYR A 653 7.62 -13.26 -0.26
CA TYR A 653 6.63 -13.57 0.76
C TYR A 653 6.66 -15.09 1.06
N THR A 654 6.01 -15.50 2.15
CA THR A 654 5.87 -16.91 2.54
C THR A 654 4.61 -17.53 1.91
N VAL A 655 4.71 -18.74 1.36
CA VAL A 655 3.57 -19.53 0.85
C VAL A 655 3.24 -20.64 1.84
N ALA A 656 2.03 -20.58 2.41
CA ALA A 656 1.53 -21.56 3.36
C ALA A 656 1.16 -22.90 2.73
N LYS A 657 1.01 -23.93 3.58
CA LYS A 657 0.38 -25.19 3.17
C LYS A 657 -1.14 -25.10 3.19
N SER A 658 -1.68 -24.38 4.16
CA SER A 658 -3.10 -24.06 4.23
C SER A 658 -3.29 -22.57 4.40
N GLN A 659 -4.35 -22.01 3.83
CA GLN A 659 -4.71 -20.61 4.05
C GLN A 659 -4.88 -20.30 5.55
N GLY A 660 -5.34 -21.28 6.34
CA GLY A 660 -5.49 -21.15 7.79
C GLY A 660 -4.17 -20.91 8.54
N ASP A 661 -3.02 -21.25 7.96
CA ASP A 661 -1.70 -21.07 8.61
C ASP A 661 -1.34 -19.58 8.82
N TYR A 662 -1.92 -18.68 8.01
CA TYR A 662 -1.78 -17.23 8.21
C TYR A 662 -2.52 -16.75 9.47
N GLY A 663 -3.46 -17.53 10.01
CA GLY A 663 -4.19 -17.19 11.23
C GLY A 663 -4.93 -15.87 11.11
N SER A 664 -4.72 -14.96 12.08
CA SER A 664 -5.31 -13.61 12.08
C SER A 664 -4.82 -12.72 10.94
N LEU A 665 -3.75 -13.10 10.25
CA LEU A 665 -3.19 -12.37 9.11
C LEU A 665 -3.84 -12.78 7.77
N LEU A 666 -4.76 -13.74 7.77
CA LEU A 666 -5.39 -14.21 6.54
C LEU A 666 -6.35 -13.18 5.95
N ASN A 667 -7.25 -12.64 6.77
CA ASN A 667 -8.41 -11.86 6.35
C ASN A 667 -8.30 -10.40 6.79
N PRO A 668 -8.90 -9.46 6.04
CA PRO A 668 -9.03 -8.08 6.50
C PRO A 668 -9.91 -8.00 7.76
N THR A 669 -9.73 -6.93 8.52
CA THR A 669 -10.63 -6.62 9.63
C THR A 669 -11.96 -6.12 9.09
N LEU A 670 -13.05 -6.75 9.56
CA LEU A 670 -14.41 -6.35 9.25
C LEU A 670 -15.00 -5.48 10.37
N PRO A 671 -16.03 -4.67 10.09
CA PRO A 671 -16.75 -3.93 11.11
C PRO A 671 -17.42 -4.90 12.10
N ASP A 672 -17.34 -4.59 13.41
CA ASP A 672 -18.00 -5.40 14.43
C ASP A 672 -19.41 -4.84 14.78
N GLN A 673 -20.21 -5.64 15.49
CA GLN A 673 -21.58 -5.26 15.86
C GLN A 673 -21.65 -4.14 16.93
N VAL A 674 -20.57 -3.94 17.68
CA VAL A 674 -20.50 -2.95 18.78
C VAL A 674 -20.18 -1.57 18.22
N ASN A 675 -19.34 -1.52 17.17
CA ASN A 675 -18.91 -0.33 16.49
C ASN A 675 -18.92 -0.51 14.96
N PRO A 676 -20.12 -0.69 14.35
CA PRO A 676 -20.25 -0.86 12.91
C PRO A 676 -19.83 0.41 12.15
N GLN A 677 -19.63 1.53 12.86
CA GLN A 677 -19.27 2.81 12.31
C GLN A 677 -17.75 3.05 12.26
N TYR A 678 -16.95 2.30 13.03
CA TYR A 678 -15.52 2.57 13.15
C TYR A 678 -14.75 1.25 13.33
N SER A 679 -14.44 0.59 12.21
CA SER A 679 -13.65 -0.65 12.23
C SER A 679 -12.25 -0.42 12.82
N GLN A 680 -11.84 -1.24 13.78
CA GLN A 680 -10.53 -1.16 14.46
C GLN A 680 -9.67 -2.36 14.09
N SER A 681 -8.64 -2.15 13.26
CA SER A 681 -7.66 -3.18 12.94
C SER A 681 -6.47 -3.08 13.90
N ASP A 682 -6.51 -3.88 14.95
CA ASP A 682 -5.43 -3.94 15.94
C ASP A 682 -4.30 -4.88 15.48
N PHE A 683 -3.09 -4.32 15.32
CA PHE A 683 -1.90 -5.03 14.85
C PHE A 683 -1.20 -5.71 16.03
N VAL A 684 -1.94 -6.57 16.74
CA VAL A 684 -1.49 -7.27 17.95
C VAL A 684 -0.35 -8.26 17.69
N GLU A 685 -0.16 -8.66 16.43
CA GLU A 685 0.99 -9.45 16.01
C GLU A 685 2.31 -8.67 16.09
N GLY A 686 2.28 -7.34 16.09
CA GLY A 686 3.44 -6.47 16.05
C GLY A 686 4.38 -6.78 14.88
N LEU A 687 5.65 -7.09 15.18
CA LEU A 687 6.67 -7.38 14.17
C LEU A 687 6.53 -8.74 13.47
N TYR A 688 5.58 -9.59 13.89
CA TYR A 688 5.47 -10.97 13.45
C TYR A 688 4.47 -11.12 12.30
N ILE A 689 4.76 -10.52 11.15
CA ILE A 689 4.09 -10.81 9.88
C ILE A 689 4.94 -11.77 9.02
N ASP A 690 4.31 -12.37 7.99
CA ASP A 690 4.96 -13.26 7.01
C ASP A 690 5.87 -14.31 7.66
N TYR A 691 7.11 -14.53 7.20
CA TYR A 691 8.00 -15.57 7.71
C TYR A 691 8.24 -15.49 9.23
N LYS A 692 8.16 -14.30 9.82
CA LYS A 692 8.30 -14.13 11.28
C LYS A 692 7.10 -14.70 12.03
N HIS A 693 5.89 -14.58 11.47
CA HIS A 693 4.69 -15.27 11.98
C HIS A 693 4.89 -16.78 11.96
N PHE A 694 5.28 -17.34 10.81
CA PHE A 694 5.46 -18.79 10.66
C PHE A 694 6.48 -19.35 11.66
N ILE A 695 7.61 -18.66 11.84
CA ILE A 695 8.61 -19.10 12.84
C ILE A 695 8.06 -18.97 14.26
N ARG A 696 7.35 -17.89 14.60
CA ARG A 696 6.76 -17.70 15.94
C ARG A 696 5.73 -18.78 16.27
N GLN A 697 4.93 -19.18 15.30
CA GLN A 697 3.91 -20.22 15.47
C GLN A 697 4.45 -21.64 15.33
N GLY A 698 5.72 -21.83 14.94
CA GLY A 698 6.29 -23.15 14.68
C GLY A 698 5.67 -23.85 13.46
N ILE A 699 5.20 -23.08 12.47
CA ILE A 699 4.56 -23.59 11.25
C ILE A 699 5.60 -23.71 10.14
N THR A 700 5.69 -24.89 9.54
CA THR A 700 6.52 -25.12 8.35
C THR A 700 5.73 -24.73 7.09
N PRO A 701 6.14 -23.67 6.36
CA PRO A 701 5.46 -23.26 5.14
C PRO A 701 5.65 -24.28 4.01
N ARG A 702 4.84 -24.17 2.95
CA ARG A 702 5.05 -24.91 1.69
C ARG A 702 6.33 -24.41 1.02
N PHE A 703 6.44 -23.09 0.88
CA PHE A 703 7.66 -22.41 0.41
C PHE A 703 7.95 -21.24 1.34
N ALA A 704 9.17 -21.22 1.89
CA ALA A 704 9.60 -20.15 2.79
C ALA A 704 9.84 -18.84 2.02
N PHE A 705 9.76 -17.70 2.72
CA PHE A 705 10.30 -16.44 2.23
C PHE A 705 11.75 -16.62 1.74
N GLY A 706 12.08 -16.02 0.59
CA GLY A 706 13.39 -16.14 -0.04
C GLY A 706 13.63 -17.47 -0.78
N TYR A 707 12.66 -18.39 -0.83
CA TYR A 707 12.81 -19.67 -1.53
C TYR A 707 12.69 -19.53 -3.05
N GLY A 708 13.47 -20.33 -3.78
CA GLY A 708 13.42 -20.45 -5.24
C GLY A 708 14.49 -21.43 -5.73
N LEU A 709 14.25 -22.12 -6.83
CA LEU A 709 15.18 -23.04 -7.47
C LEU A 709 15.89 -22.34 -8.64
N THR A 710 17.09 -22.82 -8.93
CA THR A 710 17.80 -22.51 -10.17
C THR A 710 18.07 -23.82 -10.92
N TYR A 711 18.54 -23.78 -12.16
CA TYR A 711 18.98 -25.00 -12.87
C TYR A 711 20.35 -25.52 -12.40
N THR A 712 20.99 -24.84 -11.45
CA THR A 712 22.27 -25.25 -10.87
C THR A 712 22.18 -25.33 -9.35
N ASN A 713 23.27 -25.76 -8.72
CA ASN A 713 23.42 -25.79 -7.28
C ASN A 713 24.55 -24.85 -6.84
N PHE A 714 24.40 -24.29 -5.65
CA PHE A 714 25.38 -23.43 -5.02
C PHE A 714 25.81 -23.96 -3.67
N THR A 715 27.09 -23.79 -3.34
CA THR A 715 27.64 -24.08 -2.01
C THR A 715 28.17 -22.79 -1.38
N TYR A 716 27.87 -22.62 -0.10
CA TYR A 716 28.26 -21.47 0.71
C TYR A 716 29.42 -21.87 1.62
N SER A 717 30.46 -21.05 1.69
CA SER A 717 31.66 -21.33 2.47
C SER A 717 32.33 -20.05 2.96
N SER A 718 33.33 -20.22 3.82
CA SER A 718 34.25 -19.14 4.21
C SER A 718 33.55 -17.87 4.73
N MET A 719 32.46 -18.03 5.48
CA MET A 719 31.78 -16.89 6.11
C MET A 719 32.74 -16.19 7.07
N GLN A 720 32.90 -14.88 6.90
CA GLN A 720 33.75 -14.04 7.74
C GLN A 720 32.96 -12.82 8.21
N VAL A 721 33.33 -12.33 9.39
CA VAL A 721 32.76 -11.12 9.98
C VAL A 721 33.91 -10.19 10.33
N SER A 722 33.89 -9.00 9.75
CA SER A 722 34.85 -7.94 10.06
C SER A 722 34.13 -6.81 10.80
N ARG A 723 34.68 -6.39 11.94
CA ARG A 723 34.17 -5.24 12.68
C ARG A 723 34.85 -3.97 12.16
N ASN A 724 34.08 -2.91 11.98
CA ASN A 724 34.62 -1.58 11.81
C ASN A 724 35.04 -1.02 13.18
N TRP A 725 36.34 -1.04 13.48
CA TRP A 725 36.87 -0.61 14.78
C TRP A 725 36.79 0.91 15.01
N PHE A 726 36.56 1.69 13.96
CA PHE A 726 36.38 3.14 14.04
C PHE A 726 34.90 3.55 14.15
N ALA A 727 33.97 2.61 13.96
CA ALA A 727 32.56 2.90 14.09
C ALA A 727 32.19 3.21 15.55
N ASN A 728 31.43 4.28 15.77
CA ASN A 728 30.90 4.58 17.08
C ASN A 728 29.84 3.53 17.45
N THR A 729 30.07 2.81 18.55
CA THR A 729 29.17 1.78 19.09
C THR A 729 28.53 2.19 20.42
N ALA A 730 28.38 3.50 20.66
CA ALA A 730 27.57 3.99 21.76
C ALA A 730 26.14 3.44 21.65
N LYS A 731 25.53 3.18 22.81
CA LYS A 731 24.19 2.56 22.88
C LYS A 731 23.11 3.43 22.23
N ILE A 732 23.23 4.74 22.37
CA ILE A 732 22.34 5.75 21.78
C ILE A 732 23.11 6.42 20.63
N PRO A 733 22.47 6.70 19.49
CA PRO A 733 23.05 7.50 18.41
C PRO A 733 23.71 8.77 18.94
N TYR A 734 24.95 9.06 18.51
CA TYR A 734 25.69 10.22 19.00
C TYR A 734 25.14 11.56 18.50
N ASP A 735 24.32 11.52 17.45
CA ASP A 735 23.59 12.64 16.87
C ASP A 735 22.11 12.62 17.26
N ALA A 736 21.72 11.83 18.28
CA ALA A 736 20.35 11.79 18.77
C ALA A 736 19.85 13.19 19.16
N VAL A 737 18.71 13.58 18.61
CA VAL A 737 18.03 14.84 18.90
C VAL A 737 16.74 14.60 19.68
N SER A 738 16.20 15.66 20.29
CA SER A 738 14.87 15.61 20.89
C SER A 738 13.82 15.19 19.84
N PRO A 739 12.78 14.40 20.20
CA PRO A 739 11.69 14.04 19.28
C PRO A 739 10.94 15.21 18.65
N THR A 740 11.14 16.43 19.16
CA THR A 740 10.55 17.68 18.64
C THR A 740 11.48 18.48 17.73
N THR A 741 12.72 18.02 17.56
CA THR A 741 13.72 18.67 16.69
C THR A 741 13.78 17.91 15.37
N ALA A 742 13.59 18.61 14.26
CA ALA A 742 13.66 17.99 12.95
C ALA A 742 15.07 17.41 12.70
N ALA A 743 15.12 16.12 12.39
CA ALA A 743 16.34 15.43 11.97
C ALA A 743 16.68 15.79 10.51
N PRO A 744 17.90 15.44 10.04
CA PRO A 744 18.20 15.47 8.61
C PRO A 744 17.26 14.56 7.80
N GLU A 745 17.17 14.80 6.49
CA GLU A 745 16.40 13.94 5.58
C GLU A 745 16.88 12.48 5.65
N GLY A 746 15.94 11.57 5.89
CA GLY A 746 16.21 10.15 6.16
C GLY A 746 16.41 9.83 7.64
N GLY A 747 16.36 10.82 8.53
CA GLY A 747 16.57 10.67 9.97
C GLY A 747 18.03 10.81 10.38
N LEU A 748 18.36 10.32 11.57
CA LEU A 748 19.71 10.44 12.15
C LEU A 748 20.76 9.78 11.25
N THR A 749 21.75 10.55 10.80
CA THR A 749 22.79 10.09 9.88
C THR A 749 23.55 8.89 10.45
N SER A 750 23.79 8.90 11.75
CA SER A 750 24.57 7.87 12.43
C SER A 750 23.90 6.49 12.50
N LEU A 751 22.59 6.40 12.19
CA LEU A 751 21.89 5.11 12.05
C LEU A 751 22.40 4.30 10.85
N TYR A 752 23.00 4.99 9.87
CA TYR A 752 23.50 4.41 8.63
C TYR A 752 24.99 4.06 8.68
N ASP A 753 25.68 4.37 9.79
CA ASP A 753 27.07 3.97 10.03
C ASP A 753 27.23 2.45 9.93
N VAL A 754 28.18 1.98 9.11
CA VAL A 754 28.50 0.55 9.01
C VAL A 754 29.34 0.14 10.22
N ILE A 755 28.77 -0.73 11.06
CA ILE A 755 29.40 -1.24 12.29
C ILE A 755 30.21 -2.51 12.03
N ALA A 756 29.72 -3.36 11.14
CA ALA A 756 30.35 -4.61 10.76
C ALA A 756 30.07 -4.93 9.29
N ASN A 757 30.88 -5.80 8.71
CA ASN A 757 30.66 -6.32 7.37
C ASN A 757 30.78 -7.85 7.41
N VAL A 758 29.80 -8.53 6.83
CA VAL A 758 29.76 -9.98 6.70
C VAL A 758 30.07 -10.35 5.27
N THR A 759 31.03 -11.25 5.05
CA THR A 759 31.33 -11.77 3.71
C THR A 759 31.13 -13.27 3.66
N VAL A 760 30.69 -13.79 2.52
CA VAL A 760 30.58 -15.24 2.28
C VAL A 760 31.01 -15.55 0.86
N ASP A 761 31.64 -16.70 0.67
CA ASP A 761 31.96 -17.22 -0.65
C ASP A 761 30.86 -18.16 -1.13
N VAL A 762 30.35 -17.92 -2.33
CA VAL A 762 29.34 -18.75 -2.99
C VAL A 762 29.94 -19.32 -4.26
N THR A 763 29.95 -20.65 -4.38
CA THR A 763 30.47 -21.36 -5.55
C THR A 763 29.34 -22.04 -6.30
N ASN A 764 29.27 -21.84 -7.61
CA ASN A 764 28.38 -22.61 -8.47
C ASN A 764 28.98 -24.00 -8.69
N THR A 765 28.34 -25.03 -8.13
CA THR A 765 28.82 -26.42 -8.16
C THR A 765 28.06 -27.29 -9.15
N GLY A 766 27.12 -26.74 -9.90
CA GLY A 766 26.42 -27.46 -10.97
C GLY A 766 26.92 -27.08 -12.36
N ASN A 767 26.08 -27.33 -13.37
CA ASN A 767 26.48 -27.29 -14.78
C ASN A 767 25.92 -26.09 -15.56
N PHE A 768 25.04 -25.28 -14.94
CA PHE A 768 24.42 -24.14 -15.60
C PHE A 768 24.91 -22.84 -14.98
N THR A 769 25.11 -21.81 -15.82
CA THR A 769 25.27 -20.43 -15.33
C THR A 769 23.93 -19.98 -14.75
N ALA A 770 23.96 -19.43 -13.54
CA ALA A 770 22.77 -18.89 -12.90
C ALA A 770 23.14 -17.74 -11.94
N ALA A 771 22.18 -16.86 -11.70
CA ALA A 771 22.28 -15.86 -10.64
C ALA A 771 21.83 -16.45 -9.30
N GLU A 772 22.65 -16.26 -8.26
CA GLU A 772 22.32 -16.65 -6.90
C GLU A 772 22.02 -15.43 -6.04
N VAL A 773 20.92 -15.50 -5.31
CA VAL A 773 20.52 -14.51 -4.31
C VAL A 773 20.96 -15.03 -2.94
N ALA A 774 22.05 -14.49 -2.41
CA ALA A 774 22.51 -14.80 -1.06
C ALA A 774 21.84 -13.86 -0.06
N GLN A 775 21.33 -14.41 1.03
CA GLN A 775 20.55 -13.69 2.03
C GLN A 775 21.25 -13.76 3.40
N LEU A 776 21.38 -12.62 4.07
CA LEU A 776 21.87 -12.51 5.44
C LEU A 776 20.70 -12.20 6.39
N TYR A 777 20.51 -13.08 7.36
CA TYR A 777 19.60 -12.91 8.47
C TYR A 777 20.37 -12.70 9.77
N VAL A 778 19.81 -11.85 10.64
CA VAL A 778 20.41 -11.51 11.93
C VAL A 778 19.39 -11.77 13.04
N ASN A 779 19.81 -12.50 14.08
CA ASN A 779 19.16 -12.50 15.37
C ASN A 779 19.77 -11.38 16.21
N VAL A 780 19.01 -10.30 16.42
CA VAL A 780 19.43 -9.19 17.28
C VAL A 780 19.08 -9.53 18.73
N PRO A 781 20.04 -9.46 19.68
CA PRO A 781 19.78 -9.74 21.09
C PRO A 781 18.60 -8.91 21.62
N LYS A 782 17.73 -9.54 22.41
CA LYS A 782 16.54 -8.91 23.04
C LYS A 782 15.47 -8.41 22.08
N SER A 783 15.59 -8.65 20.77
CA SER A 783 14.56 -8.25 19.79
C SER A 783 13.26 -9.02 19.92
N GLY A 784 13.31 -10.24 20.48
CA GLY A 784 12.20 -11.20 20.46
C GLY A 784 12.06 -11.93 19.11
N LEU A 785 12.65 -11.41 18.04
CA LEU A 785 12.60 -12.03 16.72
C LEU A 785 13.62 -13.17 16.62
N PRO A 786 13.26 -14.32 16.03
CA PRO A 786 14.19 -15.43 15.82
C PRO A 786 15.27 -15.07 14.79
N LYS A 787 14.88 -14.43 13.68
CA LYS A 787 15.77 -13.87 12.67
C LYS A 787 15.05 -12.78 11.88
N ALA A 788 15.78 -11.82 11.34
CA ALA A 788 15.26 -10.83 10.39
C ALA A 788 16.26 -10.59 9.26
N LEU A 789 15.77 -10.38 8.03
CA LEU A 789 16.63 -10.07 6.88
C LEU A 789 17.38 -8.74 7.10
N ARG A 790 18.69 -8.74 6.88
CA ARG A 790 19.57 -7.55 7.01
C ARG A 790 20.61 -7.44 5.91
N GLY A 791 20.53 -8.30 4.89
CA GLY A 791 21.40 -8.23 3.73
C GLY A 791 20.88 -9.16 2.65
N PHE A 792 20.99 -8.71 1.41
CA PHE A 792 20.85 -9.56 0.25
C PHE A 792 21.67 -8.98 -0.88
N ASP A 793 22.15 -9.84 -1.77
CA ASP A 793 22.79 -9.44 -3.01
C ASP A 793 22.63 -10.55 -4.05
N LYS A 794 22.77 -10.21 -5.33
CA LYS A 794 22.51 -11.11 -6.46
C LYS A 794 23.66 -11.05 -7.45
N ILE A 795 24.29 -12.19 -7.71
CA ILE A 795 25.44 -12.29 -8.61
C ILE A 795 25.27 -13.49 -9.53
N THR A 796 25.50 -13.28 -10.83
CA THR A 796 25.58 -14.35 -11.84
C THR A 796 26.92 -15.06 -11.74
N ILE A 797 26.87 -16.39 -11.55
CA ILE A 797 28.07 -17.21 -11.35
C ILE A 797 28.08 -18.34 -12.37
N ALA A 798 29.13 -18.41 -13.18
CA ALA A 798 29.33 -19.50 -14.14
C ALA A 798 29.72 -20.82 -13.43
N PRO A 799 29.48 -22.00 -14.06
CA PRO A 799 29.85 -23.30 -13.50
C PRO A 799 31.30 -23.36 -13.01
N GLY A 800 31.50 -23.90 -11.79
CA GLY A 800 32.82 -24.03 -11.16
C GLY A 800 33.46 -22.70 -10.74
N LYS A 801 32.79 -21.55 -10.94
CA LYS A 801 33.26 -20.24 -10.48
C LYS A 801 32.70 -19.93 -9.10
N LYS A 802 33.38 -19.00 -8.44
CA LYS A 802 33.09 -18.51 -7.09
C LYS A 802 32.93 -17.00 -7.12
N ALA A 803 31.97 -16.49 -6.36
CA ALA A 803 31.79 -15.08 -6.08
C ALA A 803 31.78 -14.85 -4.57
N THR A 804 32.31 -13.70 -4.14
CA THR A 804 32.27 -13.27 -2.74
C THR A 804 31.19 -12.23 -2.58
N TYR A 805 30.25 -12.50 -1.68
CA TYR A 805 29.16 -11.61 -1.32
C TYR A 805 29.57 -10.79 -0.09
N SER A 806 29.10 -9.54 -0.01
CA SER A 806 29.40 -8.63 1.10
C SER A 806 28.14 -7.95 1.60
N PHE A 807 27.92 -8.00 2.92
CA PHE A 807 26.75 -7.44 3.59
C PHE A 807 27.18 -6.46 4.68
N PRO A 808 27.21 -5.15 4.39
CA PRO A 808 27.47 -4.15 5.39
C PRO A 808 26.29 -4.06 6.36
N LEU A 809 26.55 -4.23 7.66
CA LEU A 809 25.59 -4.11 8.74
C LEU A 809 25.67 -2.72 9.36
N ARG A 810 24.60 -1.95 9.20
CA ARG A 810 24.48 -0.58 9.71
C ARG A 810 24.12 -0.59 11.20
N ARG A 811 24.29 0.55 11.88
CA ARG A 811 23.83 0.70 13.27
C ARG A 811 22.36 0.34 13.41
N ARG A 812 21.49 0.83 12.51
CA ARG A 812 20.04 0.53 12.51
C ARG A 812 19.76 -0.97 12.39
N ASP A 813 20.52 -1.69 11.56
CA ASP A 813 20.34 -3.13 11.34
C ASP A 813 20.53 -3.96 12.62
N LEU A 814 21.33 -3.43 13.56
CA LEU A 814 21.71 -4.04 14.83
C LEU A 814 21.01 -3.39 16.04
N SER A 815 20.07 -2.48 15.80
CA SER A 815 19.35 -1.72 16.83
C SER A 815 17.91 -2.20 16.99
N ILE A 816 17.30 -1.81 18.11
CA ILE A 816 15.87 -1.99 18.44
C ILE A 816 15.31 -0.64 18.83
N TRP A 817 14.06 -0.35 18.48
CA TRP A 817 13.37 0.84 18.95
C TRP A 817 12.97 0.73 20.43
N ASP A 818 13.33 1.72 21.25
CA ASP A 818 12.99 1.80 22.68
C ASP A 818 11.91 2.86 22.90
N ASN A 819 10.67 2.40 23.12
CA ASN A 819 9.49 3.27 23.27
C ASN A 819 9.65 4.30 24.41
N ALA A 820 10.31 3.94 25.51
CA ALA A 820 10.46 4.83 26.66
C ALA A 820 11.44 5.97 26.37
N LYS A 821 12.47 5.70 25.57
CA LYS A 821 13.48 6.69 25.19
C LYS A 821 13.15 7.43 23.90
N GLN A 822 12.23 6.90 23.09
CA GLN A 822 11.95 7.38 21.73
C GLN A 822 13.24 7.45 20.90
N GLN A 823 14.02 6.37 20.93
CA GLN A 823 15.33 6.28 20.25
C GLN A 823 15.61 4.86 19.78
N TRP A 824 16.38 4.75 18.69
CA TRP A 824 17.01 3.50 18.28
C TRP A 824 18.16 3.16 19.22
N ILE A 825 18.13 1.96 19.78
CA ILE A 825 19.12 1.50 20.76
C ILE A 825 19.94 0.37 20.15
N LEU A 826 21.24 0.61 19.99
CA LEU A 826 22.19 -0.41 19.59
C LEU A 826 22.28 -1.48 20.68
N GLN A 827 22.06 -2.74 20.31
CA GLN A 827 22.02 -3.82 21.28
C GLN A 827 23.41 -4.32 21.67
N SER A 828 23.51 -4.77 22.92
CA SER A 828 24.68 -5.47 23.44
C SER A 828 24.32 -6.94 23.69
N GLY A 829 25.24 -7.84 23.37
CA GLY A 829 25.05 -9.28 23.52
C GLY A 829 25.62 -10.06 22.33
N VAL A 830 25.18 -11.31 22.20
CA VAL A 830 25.60 -12.21 21.12
C VAL A 830 24.61 -12.13 19.96
N PHE A 831 25.07 -11.62 18.82
CA PHE A 831 24.29 -11.62 17.58
C PHE A 831 24.52 -12.93 16.84
N THR A 832 23.46 -13.62 16.44
CA THR A 832 23.58 -14.79 15.55
C THR A 832 23.39 -14.36 14.11
N LEU A 833 24.39 -14.61 13.28
CA LEU A 833 24.39 -14.28 11.86
C LEU A 833 24.17 -15.57 11.06
N MET A 834 23.24 -15.54 10.10
CA MET A 834 22.85 -16.69 9.29
C MET A 834 22.89 -16.27 7.82
N VAL A 835 23.67 -16.97 7.00
CA VAL A 835 23.76 -16.69 5.55
C VAL A 835 23.38 -17.93 4.77
N GLY A 836 22.55 -17.76 3.74
CA GLY A 836 22.13 -18.86 2.88
C GLY A 836 21.19 -18.43 1.77
N LYS A 837 20.52 -19.42 1.18
CA LYS A 837 19.63 -19.26 0.01
C LYS A 837 18.16 -18.95 0.34
N SER A 838 17.73 -19.17 1.60
CA SER A 838 16.38 -18.91 2.15
C SER A 838 16.33 -19.18 3.66
#